data_AF-A0A954ZYI1-F1
#
_entry.id   AF-A0A954ZYI1-F1
#
_cell.length_a   1.000
_cell.length_b   1.000
_cell.length_c   1.000
_cell.angle_alpha   90.00
_cell.angle_beta   90.00
_cell.angle_gamma   90.00
#
_symmetry.space_group_name_H-M   'P 1'
#
loop_
_entity.id
_entity.type
_entity.pdbx_description
1 polymer ?
#
loop_
_entity_poly.entity_id
_entity_poly.type
_entity_poly.pdbx_seq_one_letter_code
_entity_poly.pdbx_strand_id
1 'polypeptide(L)'
;MVIKARASFLASVLLCSVSAHAQTRLYVNANAAAGGNGLSWQTAMRSVQDALNATTQPPVTEVWVAAGRYVPSTTTRDESFVLRNNLALYGGFAGNETSLSERNPATNITTLSGDLLNNDNGGFSGRFDNSYHVIDASSANNSAILDGFVIDGGSAFSSISLEQSRGGGVYCGIGGAPSLRNNTFYLCEAKSGGGALWIEGGETLIENCSFLGNRTTGGSFGTVELIGGNHTLVSCLFADNQQISVAGNGANISLVDCGFSSAITKMYTRAIEARNAASLLIDHCSVEGFRHSSLSAVRTLSVNHCEIVDSMFLNNTNEQGRGGAVSVGGSEGSFIHNTVFIGNNADSGGALTTGDRAEITSCVFLYNKADSTSDGVAGAYYIYGGYPESTIVRDSLFLGNYGYRESCISGISVPLAIVNSAFIDNRSFYGSVVRAQIEQIDVFNCRFIRNHAAQTDGVALNCDNGRVANTLFTHNTSSVMGRGCAMFLWGVADVINCTVAFNQLQKRFGYIPDPQSNEFRGAGITVLNTNGPIPPTVRLCNTVLWGNRARNDDSIKDQLLVGDNTTFEMFDCIVQDWDMSHAGIRVTGDDPLLTNATTFRIAEPVVTTSTDPTLSSGSPAIDQGDNTWLPADIYDIDNDGDTSEPLPLDVHSQSRFVDDPLTPDPTGSVPPVVDIGSFEFQPGEFANQNARGVRLDPAQWAMHVLYNDLRADLNHDKRIDAVDGMILRAFLLKGSMQ
;
A
#
# COMPACT_ATOMS: atom_id res chain seq x y z
N MET A 1 4.04 -66.56 88.34
CA MET A 1 4.78 -67.10 87.18
C MET A 1 4.44 -66.23 85.98
N VAL A 2 5.44 -65.47 85.47
CA VAL A 2 5.58 -64.87 84.12
C VAL A 2 4.52 -63.81 83.71
N ILE A 3 4.74 -62.48 83.86
CA ILE A 3 5.54 -61.49 83.09
C ILE A 3 4.74 -60.76 81.97
N LYS A 4 4.63 -59.42 82.16
CA LYS A 4 4.62 -58.25 81.24
C LYS A 4 3.73 -58.24 79.98
N ALA A 5 2.96 -57.16 79.78
CA ALA A 5 3.37 -55.97 79.02
C ALA A 5 2.29 -54.86 79.00
N ARG A 6 2.73 -53.60 79.07
CA ARG A 6 1.94 -52.37 78.88
C ARG A 6 1.70 -52.12 77.40
N ALA A 7 0.54 -51.55 77.03
CA ALA A 7 0.38 -50.79 75.79
C ALA A 7 -0.46 -49.54 76.07
N SER A 8 0.13 -48.39 75.74
CA SER A 8 -0.41 -47.05 75.95
C SER A 8 -1.29 -46.59 74.77
N PHE A 9 -2.19 -45.68 75.11
CA PHE A 9 -3.03 -44.81 74.28
C PHE A 9 -2.34 -44.20 73.04
N LEU A 10 -3.02 -44.12 71.91
CA LEU A 10 -2.89 -42.98 70.98
C LEU A 10 -4.20 -42.80 70.18
N ALA A 11 -4.90 -41.71 70.45
CA ALA A 11 -6.02 -41.23 69.64
C ALA A 11 -5.45 -40.47 68.43
N SER A 12 -5.71 -40.98 67.23
CA SER A 12 -5.36 -40.36 65.96
C SER A 12 -6.32 -39.20 65.68
N VAL A 13 -5.82 -37.97 65.82
CA VAL A 13 -6.43 -36.75 65.27
C VAL A 13 -6.23 -36.77 63.76
N LEU A 14 -7.31 -36.89 63.02
CA LEU A 14 -7.34 -36.73 61.57
C LEU A 14 -7.21 -35.22 61.29
N LEU A 15 -5.98 -34.72 61.11
CA LEU A 15 -5.76 -33.40 60.52
C LEU A 15 -6.13 -33.50 59.03
N CYS A 16 -7.35 -33.09 58.71
CA CYS A 16 -7.74 -32.75 57.36
C CYS A 16 -6.90 -31.53 56.95
N SER A 17 -5.81 -31.76 56.21
CA SER A 17 -5.03 -30.71 55.57
C SER A 17 -5.92 -30.06 54.50
N VAL A 18 -6.66 -29.02 54.87
CA VAL A 18 -7.23 -28.10 53.91
C VAL A 18 -6.03 -27.44 53.25
N SER A 19 -5.74 -27.79 51.99
CA SER A 19 -4.77 -27.04 51.20
C SER A 19 -5.37 -25.64 51.02
N ALA A 20 -4.98 -24.71 51.89
CA ALA A 20 -5.34 -23.31 51.74
C ALA A 20 -4.70 -22.84 50.43
N HIS A 21 -5.47 -22.83 49.35
CA HIS A 21 -5.07 -22.11 48.15
C HIS A 21 -4.89 -20.66 48.58
N ALA A 22 -3.66 -20.17 48.56
CA ALA A 22 -3.39 -18.76 48.75
C ALA A 22 -4.27 -18.00 47.73
N GLN A 23 -5.10 -17.09 48.22
CA GLN A 23 -5.97 -16.34 47.34
C GLN A 23 -5.11 -15.44 46.45
N THR A 24 -5.09 -15.76 45.15
CA THR A 24 -4.27 -15.06 44.15
C THR A 24 -5.03 -13.95 43.42
N ARG A 25 -6.29 -13.68 43.81
CA ARG A 25 -7.18 -12.73 43.14
C ARG A 25 -7.81 -11.74 44.11
N LEU A 26 -7.80 -10.46 43.73
CA LEU A 26 -8.57 -9.40 44.37
C LEU A 26 -9.73 -8.94 43.49
N TYR A 27 -10.82 -8.53 44.13
CA TYR A 27 -12.04 -8.02 43.49
C TYR A 27 -12.24 -6.54 43.85
N VAL A 28 -12.57 -5.72 42.85
CA VAL A 28 -12.77 -4.28 42.98
C VAL A 28 -14.13 -3.88 42.42
N ASN A 29 -14.90 -3.11 43.17
CA ASN A 29 -16.20 -2.60 42.76
C ASN A 29 -16.45 -1.21 43.38
N ALA A 30 -16.61 -0.18 42.56
CA ALA A 30 -16.83 1.20 43.02
C ALA A 30 -18.08 1.37 43.90
N ASN A 31 -19.05 0.45 43.76
CA ASN A 31 -20.29 0.40 44.52
C ASN A 31 -20.21 -0.47 45.78
N ALA A 32 -19.08 -1.13 46.05
CA ALA A 32 -18.89 -1.91 47.27
C ALA A 32 -18.86 -1.04 48.53
N ALA A 33 -19.17 -1.65 49.67
CA ALA A 33 -19.06 -0.99 50.97
C ALA A 33 -17.60 -0.62 51.29
N ALA A 34 -17.41 0.49 52.01
CA ALA A 34 -16.08 0.91 52.43
C ALA A 34 -15.42 -0.15 53.35
N GLY A 35 -14.11 -0.37 53.18
CA GLY A 35 -13.33 -1.29 54.02
C GLY A 35 -13.38 -2.76 53.61
N GLY A 36 -13.87 -3.10 52.40
CA GLY A 36 -13.78 -4.44 51.84
C GLY A 36 -12.33 -4.93 51.72
N ASN A 37 -12.10 -6.23 51.91
CA ASN A 37 -10.78 -6.86 51.86
C ASN A 37 -10.39 -7.39 50.46
N GLY A 38 -11.27 -7.24 49.47
CA GLY A 38 -11.04 -7.66 48.09
C GLY A 38 -11.08 -9.18 47.85
N LEU A 39 -11.44 -10.01 48.84
CA LEU A 39 -11.38 -11.47 48.70
C LEU A 39 -12.61 -12.10 48.02
N SER A 40 -13.66 -11.33 47.75
CA SER A 40 -14.85 -11.76 47.03
C SER A 40 -15.55 -10.54 46.45
N TRP A 41 -16.53 -10.73 45.56
CA TRP A 41 -17.39 -9.63 45.12
C TRP A 41 -18.15 -8.97 46.27
N GLN A 42 -18.59 -9.74 47.28
CA GLN A 42 -19.29 -9.23 48.46
C GLN A 42 -18.39 -8.38 49.37
N THR A 43 -17.10 -8.66 49.37
CA THR A 43 -16.09 -7.94 50.16
C THR A 43 -15.13 -7.15 49.28
N ALA A 44 -15.54 -6.80 48.06
CA ALA A 44 -14.70 -6.12 47.08
C ALA A 44 -14.16 -4.78 47.61
N MET A 45 -12.95 -4.42 47.18
CA MET A 45 -12.39 -3.11 47.45
C MET A 45 -13.09 -2.04 46.60
N ARG A 46 -13.23 -0.83 47.11
CA ARG A 46 -13.87 0.27 46.38
C ARG A 46 -12.93 0.92 45.35
N SER A 47 -11.63 0.85 45.59
CA SER A 47 -10.59 1.51 44.80
C SER A 47 -9.67 0.48 44.15
N VAL A 48 -9.33 0.73 42.87
CA VAL A 48 -8.26 0.00 42.18
C VAL A 48 -6.91 0.29 42.84
N GLN A 49 -6.68 1.54 43.29
CA GLN A 49 -5.43 1.92 43.96
C GLN A 49 -5.22 1.14 45.27
N ASP A 50 -6.28 0.94 46.06
CA ASP A 50 -6.20 0.15 47.29
C ASP A 50 -5.87 -1.33 46.99
N ALA A 51 -6.49 -1.89 45.95
CA ALA A 51 -6.20 -3.25 45.52
C ALA A 51 -4.77 -3.40 45.03
N LEU A 52 -4.26 -2.44 44.24
CA LEU A 52 -2.87 -2.41 43.81
C LEU A 52 -1.92 -2.29 45.01
N ASN A 53 -2.23 -1.49 46.03
CA ASN A 53 -1.39 -1.40 47.23
C ASN A 53 -1.36 -2.74 48.01
N ALA A 54 -2.43 -3.52 47.96
CA ALA A 54 -2.57 -4.79 48.65
C ALA A 54 -1.90 -5.99 47.95
N THR A 55 -1.43 -5.86 46.70
CA THR A 55 -0.86 -7.00 45.93
C THR A 55 0.49 -7.50 46.46
N THR A 56 1.04 -6.88 47.50
CA THR A 56 2.36 -7.23 48.05
C THR A 56 2.34 -8.45 48.97
N GLN A 57 1.19 -8.83 49.58
CA GLN A 57 1.01 -10.03 50.41
C GLN A 57 -0.48 -10.41 50.55
N PRO A 58 -0.94 -11.67 50.26
CA PRO A 58 -0.24 -12.79 49.59
C PRO A 58 0.06 -12.47 48.11
N PRO A 59 0.80 -13.33 47.35
CA PRO A 59 1.08 -13.07 45.93
C PRO A 59 -0.21 -13.09 45.10
N VAL A 60 -0.78 -11.91 44.93
CA VAL A 60 -1.91 -11.65 44.05
C VAL A 60 -1.38 -11.63 42.62
N THR A 61 -1.95 -12.47 41.76
CA THR A 61 -1.64 -12.54 40.33
C THR A 61 -2.74 -11.89 39.48
N GLU A 62 -3.93 -11.66 40.05
CA GLU A 62 -5.07 -11.10 39.33
C GLU A 62 -5.83 -10.05 40.15
N VAL A 63 -6.25 -8.97 39.50
CA VAL A 63 -7.21 -8.00 40.04
C VAL A 63 -8.37 -7.89 39.07
N TRP A 64 -9.57 -8.23 39.54
CA TRP A 64 -10.82 -8.20 38.77
C TRP A 64 -11.62 -6.95 39.13
N VAL A 65 -11.91 -6.11 38.14
CA VAL A 65 -12.50 -4.78 38.35
C VAL A 65 -13.88 -4.72 37.69
N ALA A 66 -14.90 -4.49 38.50
CA ALA A 66 -16.26 -4.31 38.03
C ALA A 66 -16.44 -3.03 37.21
N ALA A 67 -17.55 -2.94 36.48
CA ALA A 67 -17.94 -1.77 35.73
C ALA A 67 -18.02 -0.55 36.66
N GLY A 68 -17.48 0.58 36.20
CA GLY A 68 -17.36 1.79 37.01
C GLY A 68 -16.18 2.65 36.60
N ARG A 69 -16.10 3.84 37.19
CA ARG A 69 -15.01 4.81 36.98
C ARG A 69 -14.12 4.86 38.21
N TYR A 70 -12.81 4.73 38.00
CA TYR A 70 -11.80 4.69 39.03
C TYR A 70 -10.70 5.72 38.74
N VAL A 71 -10.30 6.48 39.76
CA VAL A 71 -9.23 7.48 39.67
C VAL A 71 -8.09 7.10 40.61
N PRO A 72 -6.82 7.39 40.26
CA PRO A 72 -5.66 7.02 41.09
C PRO A 72 -5.56 7.89 42.35
N SER A 73 -6.11 9.10 42.30
CA SER A 73 -6.18 10.04 43.42
C SER A 73 -7.42 10.93 43.28
N THR A 74 -7.77 11.66 44.34
CA THR A 74 -8.80 12.70 44.29
C THR A 74 -8.23 14.12 44.26
N THR A 75 -6.91 14.26 44.40
CA THR A 75 -6.26 15.58 44.57
C THR A 75 -4.87 15.70 43.94
N THR A 76 -4.20 14.60 43.62
CA THR A 76 -2.77 14.60 43.30
C THR A 76 -2.54 14.12 41.88
N ARG A 77 -2.00 15.01 41.02
CA ARG A 77 -1.74 14.72 39.60
C ARG A 77 -0.62 13.71 39.35
N ASP A 78 0.30 13.59 40.29
CA ASP A 78 1.45 12.68 40.18
C ASP A 78 1.07 11.22 40.45
N GLU A 79 -0.13 10.97 40.99
CA GLU A 79 -0.60 9.61 41.28
C GLU A 79 -1.13 8.93 40.01
N SER A 80 -0.73 7.67 39.83
CA SER A 80 -1.04 6.81 38.68
C SER A 80 -1.34 5.39 39.14
N PHE A 81 -2.07 4.60 38.35
CA PHE A 81 -2.19 3.16 38.58
C PHE A 81 -0.90 2.46 38.13
N VAL A 82 -0.16 1.88 39.08
CA VAL A 82 1.15 1.27 38.79
C VAL A 82 1.01 -0.20 38.40
N LEU A 83 1.43 -0.56 37.18
CA LEU A 83 1.52 -1.95 36.74
C LEU A 83 2.75 -2.65 37.33
N ARG A 84 2.63 -3.95 37.59
CA ARG A 84 3.68 -4.77 38.20
C ARG A 84 3.85 -6.11 37.49
N ASN A 85 5.07 -6.63 37.50
CA ASN A 85 5.38 -7.94 36.96
C ASN A 85 4.53 -9.04 37.61
N ASN A 86 4.10 -10.01 36.81
CA ASN A 86 3.29 -11.17 37.19
C ASN A 86 1.91 -10.81 37.76
N LEU A 87 1.39 -9.62 37.41
CA LEU A 87 0.07 -9.16 37.80
C LEU A 87 -0.78 -8.86 36.56
N ALA A 88 -1.96 -9.45 36.52
CA ALA A 88 -2.98 -9.15 35.52
C ALA A 88 -4.09 -8.29 36.12
N LEU A 89 -4.35 -7.15 35.52
CA LEU A 89 -5.47 -6.27 35.83
C LEU A 89 -6.53 -6.47 34.75
N TYR A 90 -7.74 -6.89 35.15
CA TYR A 90 -8.85 -7.23 34.25
C TYR A 90 -10.08 -6.37 34.53
N GLY A 91 -10.55 -5.63 33.52
CA GLY A 91 -11.83 -4.91 33.52
C GLY A 91 -12.92 -5.68 32.79
N GLY A 92 -14.17 -5.26 32.89
CA GLY A 92 -15.29 -5.89 32.17
C GLY A 92 -16.22 -6.78 33.00
N PHE A 93 -16.18 -6.68 34.33
CA PHE A 93 -17.03 -7.47 35.23
C PHE A 93 -18.31 -6.72 35.65
N ALA A 94 -19.42 -7.41 35.80
CA ALA A 94 -20.64 -6.93 36.46
C ALA A 94 -20.53 -6.98 37.99
N GLY A 95 -19.63 -7.84 38.51
CA GLY A 95 -19.38 -7.98 39.95
C GLY A 95 -20.07 -9.20 40.57
N ASN A 96 -20.33 -10.23 39.79
CA ASN A 96 -20.93 -11.50 40.24
C ASN A 96 -20.29 -12.73 39.57
N GLU A 97 -19.31 -12.53 38.71
CA GLU A 97 -18.67 -13.56 37.93
C GLU A 97 -17.81 -14.50 38.77
N THR A 98 -17.77 -15.76 38.36
CA THR A 98 -16.97 -16.82 38.97
C THR A 98 -15.75 -17.22 38.13
N SER A 99 -15.75 -16.87 36.84
CA SER A 99 -14.66 -17.19 35.89
C SER A 99 -14.29 -16.00 35.00
N LEU A 100 -13.04 -15.98 34.50
CA LEU A 100 -12.52 -14.86 33.69
C LEU A 100 -13.25 -14.73 32.35
N SER A 101 -13.76 -15.84 31.81
CA SER A 101 -14.52 -15.90 30.56
C SER A 101 -15.94 -15.36 30.67
N GLU A 102 -16.46 -15.13 31.88
CA GLU A 102 -17.77 -14.51 32.08
C GLU A 102 -17.74 -12.98 31.90
N ARG A 103 -16.54 -12.38 31.82
CA ARG A 103 -16.37 -10.96 31.53
C ARG A 103 -17.06 -10.57 30.23
N ASN A 104 -17.59 -9.35 30.20
CA ASN A 104 -18.08 -8.72 28.99
C ASN A 104 -17.60 -7.26 28.95
N PRO A 105 -16.36 -7.01 28.49
CA PRO A 105 -15.79 -5.66 28.46
C PRO A 105 -16.57 -4.67 27.60
N ALA A 106 -17.33 -5.14 26.60
CA ALA A 106 -18.17 -4.28 25.76
C ALA A 106 -19.42 -3.76 26.47
N THR A 107 -19.93 -4.49 27.48
CA THR A 107 -21.15 -4.11 28.23
C THR A 107 -20.81 -3.54 29.60
N ASN A 108 -19.88 -4.16 30.31
CA ASN A 108 -19.48 -3.81 31.66
C ASN A 108 -18.29 -2.84 31.63
N ILE A 109 -18.51 -1.63 31.13
CA ILE A 109 -17.44 -0.65 30.92
C ILE A 109 -16.72 -0.33 32.24
N THR A 110 -15.42 -0.60 32.27
CA THR A 110 -14.52 -0.27 33.40
C THR A 110 -13.55 0.82 32.96
N THR A 111 -13.63 2.00 33.58
CA THR A 111 -12.83 3.17 33.22
C THR A 111 -11.76 3.46 34.28
N LEU A 112 -10.50 3.48 33.88
CA LEU A 112 -9.40 4.08 34.64
C LEU A 112 -9.21 5.51 34.12
N SER A 113 -9.44 6.50 34.97
CA SER A 113 -9.54 7.91 34.57
C SER A 113 -8.46 8.76 35.23
N GLY A 114 -7.83 9.61 34.43
CA GLY A 114 -6.96 10.70 34.87
C GLY A 114 -7.71 11.96 35.27
N ASP A 115 -8.97 12.15 34.85
CA ASP A 115 -9.81 13.30 35.24
C ASP A 115 -10.23 13.16 36.72
N LEU A 116 -9.50 13.84 37.61
CA LEU A 116 -9.61 13.63 39.06
C LEU A 116 -10.87 14.29 39.63
N LEU A 117 -11.26 15.46 39.10
CA LEU A 117 -12.41 16.23 39.55
C LEU A 117 -13.68 16.01 38.72
N ASN A 118 -13.61 15.21 37.66
CA ASN A 118 -14.72 14.90 36.75
C ASN A 118 -15.29 16.17 36.09
N ASN A 119 -14.41 17.01 35.53
CA ASN A 119 -14.73 18.36 35.05
C ASN A 119 -14.38 18.64 33.58
N ASP A 120 -13.90 17.64 32.83
CA ASP A 120 -13.36 17.80 31.46
C ASP A 120 -14.40 18.06 30.36
N ASN A 121 -15.69 17.82 30.64
CA ASN A 121 -16.82 18.01 29.72
C ASN A 121 -16.64 17.38 28.32
N GLY A 122 -15.86 16.29 28.20
CA GLY A 122 -15.66 15.56 26.95
C GLY A 122 -14.67 16.19 25.96
N GLY A 123 -13.76 17.07 26.44
CA GLY A 123 -12.71 17.65 25.61
C GLY A 123 -11.37 17.83 26.34
N PHE A 124 -10.49 18.66 25.77
CA PHE A 124 -9.16 18.98 26.31
C PHE A 124 -9.12 20.26 27.16
N SER A 125 -10.27 20.73 27.63
CA SER A 125 -10.37 21.93 28.48
C SER A 125 -10.63 21.51 29.93
N GLY A 126 -10.04 22.20 30.90
CA GLY A 126 -10.26 21.93 32.33
C GLY A 126 -9.22 21.02 33.00
N ARG A 127 -8.32 20.40 32.23
CA ARG A 127 -7.42 19.30 32.64
C ARG A 127 -6.27 19.63 33.61
N PHE A 128 -6.34 20.77 34.29
CA PHE A 128 -5.27 21.20 35.19
C PHE A 128 -5.18 20.35 36.46
N ASP A 129 -6.25 19.64 36.82
CA ASP A 129 -6.29 18.69 37.93
C ASP A 129 -5.98 17.25 37.51
N ASN A 130 -5.97 16.94 36.22
CA ASN A 130 -5.89 15.56 35.75
C ASN A 130 -4.53 14.93 36.03
N SER A 131 -4.49 13.63 36.33
CA SER A 131 -3.22 12.90 36.42
C SER A 131 -2.40 13.06 35.15
N TYR A 132 -1.08 13.16 35.30
CA TYR A 132 -0.17 13.21 34.16
C TYR A 132 -0.23 11.91 33.35
N HIS A 133 -0.19 10.79 34.07
CA HIS A 133 -0.32 9.45 33.53
C HIS A 133 -1.49 8.79 34.22
N VAL A 134 -2.40 8.14 33.48
CA VAL A 134 -3.40 7.29 34.13
C VAL A 134 -2.73 6.03 34.68
N ILE A 135 -1.77 5.50 33.93
CA ILE A 135 -1.06 4.27 34.22
C ILE A 135 0.45 4.51 34.10
N ASP A 136 1.20 4.03 35.09
CA ASP A 136 2.66 3.94 35.05
C ASP A 136 3.07 2.47 34.93
N ALA A 137 3.79 2.15 33.85
CA ALA A 137 4.29 0.83 33.53
C ALA A 137 5.82 0.75 33.49
N SER A 138 6.52 1.77 34.00
CA SER A 138 7.98 1.90 33.87
C SER A 138 8.77 0.78 34.56
N SER A 139 8.16 0.05 35.49
CA SER A 139 8.77 -1.11 36.18
C SER A 139 8.14 -2.45 35.77
N ALA A 140 7.32 -2.47 34.71
CA ALA A 140 6.53 -3.61 34.29
C ALA A 140 7.07 -4.24 32.99
N ASN A 141 7.26 -5.54 32.96
CA ASN A 141 7.60 -6.32 31.76
C ASN A 141 6.35 -7.01 31.19
N ASN A 142 6.54 -7.87 30.18
CA ASN A 142 5.45 -8.52 29.46
C ASN A 142 4.55 -9.46 30.29
N SER A 143 4.94 -9.78 31.53
CA SER A 143 4.09 -10.51 32.48
C SER A 143 3.05 -9.62 33.18
N ALA A 144 3.17 -8.30 33.08
CA ALA A 144 2.14 -7.37 33.52
C ALA A 144 1.08 -7.24 32.43
N ILE A 145 -0.17 -7.56 32.74
CA ILE A 145 -1.29 -7.56 31.79
C ILE A 145 -2.27 -6.46 32.18
N LEU A 146 -2.62 -5.62 31.22
CA LEU A 146 -3.74 -4.70 31.32
C LEU A 146 -4.78 -5.08 30.27
N ASP A 147 -5.96 -5.50 30.71
CA ASP A 147 -6.97 -6.08 29.80
C ASP A 147 -8.40 -5.60 30.10
N GLY A 148 -9.04 -4.99 29.10
CA GLY A 148 -10.47 -4.71 29.11
C GLY A 148 -10.86 -3.39 29.78
N PHE A 149 -10.02 -2.35 29.68
CA PHE A 149 -10.28 -1.04 30.28
C PHE A 149 -10.51 0.05 29.24
N VAL A 150 -11.35 1.02 29.59
CA VAL A 150 -11.28 2.37 29.03
C VAL A 150 -10.29 3.18 29.85
N ILE A 151 -9.34 3.84 29.19
CA ILE A 151 -8.29 4.66 29.78
C ILE A 151 -8.49 6.08 29.24
N ASP A 152 -8.88 7.02 30.10
CA ASP A 152 -9.24 8.38 29.68
C ASP A 152 -8.69 9.47 30.61
N GLY A 153 -8.79 10.73 30.17
CA GLY A 153 -8.52 11.90 30.99
C GLY A 153 -7.05 12.11 31.36
N GLY A 154 -6.11 11.28 30.89
CA GLY A 154 -4.68 11.53 31.09
C GLY A 154 -4.22 12.84 30.43
N SER A 155 -3.46 13.66 31.16
CA SER A 155 -2.95 14.95 30.67
C SER A 155 -1.48 15.15 31.04
N ALA A 156 -0.59 14.55 30.24
CA ALA A 156 0.86 14.69 30.36
C ALA A 156 1.33 16.04 29.79
N PHE A 157 0.91 17.12 30.47
CA PHE A 157 1.11 18.50 30.03
C PHE A 157 1.99 19.31 31.00
N SER A 158 3.14 18.75 31.39
CA SER A 158 4.11 19.48 32.21
C SER A 158 4.92 20.50 31.38
N SER A 159 5.33 21.61 32.01
CA SER A 159 6.27 22.58 31.43
C SER A 159 7.69 22.42 31.94
N ILE A 160 7.91 21.54 32.93
CA ILE A 160 9.17 21.41 33.67
C ILE A 160 9.73 19.98 33.68
N SER A 161 8.88 18.95 33.58
CA SER A 161 9.30 17.54 33.58
C SER A 161 9.03 16.92 32.21
N LEU A 162 10.05 16.28 31.64
CA LEU A 162 9.93 15.58 30.35
C LEU A 162 9.10 14.31 30.46
N GLU A 163 9.24 13.57 31.56
CA GLU A 163 8.46 12.35 31.83
C GLU A 163 6.97 12.70 31.90
N GLN A 164 6.63 13.71 32.70
CA GLN A 164 5.25 14.24 32.83
C GLN A 164 4.77 15.05 31.62
N SER A 165 5.56 15.09 30.54
CA SER A 165 5.15 15.64 29.25
C SER A 165 4.84 14.56 28.22
N ARG A 166 4.90 13.27 28.59
CA ARG A 166 4.76 12.12 27.70
C ARG A 166 3.80 11.08 28.27
N GLY A 167 3.13 10.27 27.45
CA GLY A 167 2.37 9.11 27.95
C GLY A 167 1.14 9.49 28.79
N GLY A 168 0.16 10.20 28.22
CA GLY A 168 -1.02 10.65 28.95
C GLY A 168 -1.85 9.50 29.52
N GLY A 169 -2.17 8.51 28.68
CA GLY A 169 -2.84 7.29 29.14
C GLY A 169 -1.88 6.37 29.89
N VAL A 170 -0.84 5.89 29.21
CA VAL A 170 0.20 5.03 29.77
C VAL A 170 1.56 5.65 29.53
N TYR A 171 2.34 5.77 30.59
CA TYR A 171 3.77 6.07 30.53
C TYR A 171 4.57 4.83 30.89
N CYS A 172 5.49 4.46 30.00
CA CYS A 172 6.38 3.32 30.17
C CYS A 172 7.81 3.77 29.83
N GLY A 173 8.58 4.08 30.88
CA GLY A 173 9.98 4.46 30.75
C GLY A 173 10.90 3.31 30.30
N ILE A 174 12.21 3.57 30.29
CA ILE A 174 13.23 2.65 29.79
C ILE A 174 13.10 1.25 30.41
N GLY A 175 12.89 0.24 29.57
CA GLY A 175 12.91 -1.16 29.95
C GLY A 175 11.57 -1.73 30.40
N GLY A 176 10.52 -0.91 30.48
CA GLY A 176 9.16 -1.40 30.62
C GLY A 176 8.60 -1.92 29.30
N ALA A 177 7.77 -2.96 29.35
CA ALA A 177 7.18 -3.64 28.20
C ALA A 177 5.90 -4.41 28.58
N PRO A 178 4.84 -3.76 29.10
CA PRO A 178 3.62 -4.45 29.54
C PRO A 178 2.85 -5.07 28.36
N SER A 179 2.02 -6.08 28.61
CA SER A 179 1.06 -6.57 27.60
C SER A 179 -0.26 -5.81 27.72
N LEU A 180 -0.67 -5.15 26.63
CA LEU A 180 -1.88 -4.33 26.57
C LEU A 180 -2.91 -5.02 25.66
N ARG A 181 -4.09 -5.36 26.19
CA ARG A 181 -5.11 -6.12 25.45
C ARG A 181 -6.50 -5.52 25.62
N ASN A 182 -7.32 -5.49 24.57
CA ASN A 182 -8.74 -5.13 24.68
C ASN A 182 -9.00 -3.77 25.37
N ASN A 183 -8.07 -2.82 25.27
CA ASN A 183 -8.17 -1.53 25.94
C ASN A 183 -8.60 -0.43 24.97
N THR A 184 -9.33 0.56 25.47
CA THR A 184 -9.68 1.77 24.72
C THR A 184 -8.99 2.97 25.36
N PHE A 185 -8.07 3.61 24.64
CA PHE A 185 -7.46 4.87 25.01
C PHE A 185 -8.26 6.00 24.39
N TYR A 186 -8.90 6.82 25.24
CA TYR A 186 -9.88 7.82 24.80
C TYR A 186 -9.53 9.21 25.31
N LEU A 187 -9.38 10.15 24.39
CA LEU A 187 -9.10 11.56 24.70
C LEU A 187 -7.95 11.76 25.70
N CYS A 188 -6.89 10.97 25.63
CA CYS A 188 -5.67 11.22 26.41
C CYS A 188 -4.78 12.23 25.66
N GLU A 189 -4.06 13.08 26.40
CA GLU A 189 -3.17 14.08 25.81
C GLU A 189 -1.76 14.10 26.41
N ALA A 190 -0.81 14.48 25.56
CA ALA A 190 0.56 14.74 25.96
C ALA A 190 1.16 15.93 25.20
N LYS A 191 2.10 16.61 25.86
CA LYS A 191 2.79 17.74 25.24
C LYS A 191 3.92 17.31 24.30
N SER A 192 4.64 16.25 24.63
CA SER A 192 5.91 15.84 24.01
C SER A 192 5.91 14.40 23.48
N GLY A 193 4.74 13.86 23.14
CA GLY A 193 4.55 12.53 22.56
C GLY A 193 3.80 11.55 23.45
N GLY A 194 3.19 10.54 22.81
CA GLY A 194 2.45 9.51 23.51
C GLY A 194 1.20 10.02 24.22
N GLY A 195 0.35 10.79 23.52
CA GLY A 195 -0.93 11.24 24.08
C GLY A 195 -1.71 10.11 24.75
N ALA A 196 -1.81 8.96 24.07
CA ALA A 196 -2.33 7.73 24.65
C ALA A 196 -1.24 6.90 25.33
N LEU A 197 -0.12 6.66 24.65
CA LEU A 197 0.86 5.66 25.06
C LEU A 197 2.28 6.12 24.72
N TRP A 198 3.17 6.07 25.70
CA TRP A 198 4.61 6.21 25.52
C TRP A 198 5.31 4.94 25.99
N ILE A 199 6.10 4.30 25.12
CA ILE A 199 6.93 3.14 25.46
C ILE A 199 8.38 3.38 25.04
N GLU A 200 9.31 3.14 25.96
CA GLU A 200 10.75 3.27 25.73
C GLU A 200 11.50 1.95 25.98
N GLY A 201 11.92 1.31 24.89
CA GLY A 201 12.64 0.04 24.85
C GLY A 201 11.71 -1.18 24.95
N GLY A 202 12.32 -2.35 25.16
CA GLY A 202 11.61 -3.60 25.41
C GLY A 202 10.92 -4.21 24.19
N GLU A 203 10.09 -5.22 24.47
CA GLU A 203 9.26 -5.90 23.47
C GLU A 203 7.80 -5.89 23.90
N THR A 204 6.97 -5.09 23.23
CA THR A 204 5.58 -4.90 23.63
C THR A 204 4.62 -5.50 22.61
N LEU A 205 3.61 -6.20 23.11
CA LEU A 205 2.43 -6.63 22.37
C LEU A 205 1.24 -5.76 22.77
N ILE A 206 0.67 -5.07 21.78
CA ILE A 206 -0.57 -4.30 21.89
C ILE A 206 -1.61 -4.99 21.01
N GLU A 207 -2.65 -5.52 21.62
CA GLU A 207 -3.60 -6.39 20.92
C GLU A 207 -5.03 -5.91 21.14
N ASN A 208 -5.84 -5.87 20.07
CA ASN A 208 -7.27 -5.54 20.16
C ASN A 208 -7.54 -4.21 20.88
N CYS A 209 -6.65 -3.23 20.73
CA CYS A 209 -6.76 -1.94 21.40
C CYS A 209 -7.33 -0.87 20.46
N SER A 210 -8.08 0.07 21.02
CA SER A 210 -8.63 1.23 20.31
C SER A 210 -8.02 2.52 20.82
N PHE A 211 -7.53 3.37 19.93
CA PHE A 211 -6.94 4.68 20.22
C PHE A 211 -7.80 5.74 19.54
N LEU A 212 -8.65 6.41 20.33
CA LEU A 212 -9.74 7.23 19.85
C LEU A 212 -9.59 8.68 20.33
N GLY A 213 -9.48 9.63 19.38
CA GLY A 213 -9.50 11.05 19.70
C GLY A 213 -8.31 11.55 20.53
N ASN A 214 -7.23 10.77 20.65
CA ASN A 214 -6.08 11.14 21.48
C ASN A 214 -5.30 12.27 20.81
N ARG A 215 -4.50 13.01 21.60
CA ARG A 215 -3.83 14.21 21.10
C ARG A 215 -2.41 14.33 21.58
N THR A 216 -1.53 14.75 20.67
CA THR A 216 -0.23 15.31 21.02
C THR A 216 -0.17 16.76 20.53
N THR A 217 0.49 17.67 21.26
CA THR A 217 0.63 19.08 20.85
C THR A 217 2.02 19.47 20.36
N GLY A 218 3.04 18.68 20.69
CA GLY A 218 4.42 18.92 20.29
C GLY A 218 4.75 18.21 18.98
N GLY A 219 5.08 18.96 17.93
CA GLY A 219 5.82 18.50 16.75
C GLY A 219 5.47 17.11 16.17
N SER A 220 6.51 16.38 15.71
CA SER A 220 6.44 15.10 14.99
C SER A 220 6.24 13.87 15.88
N PHE A 221 5.54 14.01 17.00
CA PHE A 221 5.31 12.88 17.92
C PHE A 221 3.94 12.22 17.68
N GLY A 222 3.87 10.93 18.01
CA GLY A 222 2.68 10.09 17.93
C GLY A 222 1.75 10.24 19.12
N THR A 223 0.50 9.82 18.94
CA THR A 223 -0.42 9.50 20.05
C THR A 223 -0.04 8.21 20.73
N VAL A 224 0.48 7.25 19.95
CA VAL A 224 1.29 6.14 20.41
C VAL A 224 2.72 6.41 19.97
N GLU A 225 3.62 6.59 20.93
CA GLU A 225 5.06 6.80 20.69
C GLU A 225 5.85 5.59 21.19
N LEU A 226 6.64 5.01 20.29
CA LEU A 226 7.47 3.83 20.51
C LEU A 226 8.92 4.20 20.28
N ILE A 227 9.76 4.08 21.32
CA ILE A 227 11.16 4.49 21.27
C ILE A 227 12.05 3.26 21.51
N GLY A 228 12.90 2.88 20.55
CA GLY A 228 13.73 1.68 20.68
C GLY A 228 12.91 0.37 20.76
N GLY A 229 13.59 -0.78 20.72
CA GLY A 229 12.94 -2.08 20.95
C GLY A 229 12.13 -2.62 19.75
N ASN A 230 11.36 -3.68 20.00
CA ASN A 230 10.53 -4.36 19.00
C ASN A 230 9.06 -4.36 19.45
N HIS A 231 8.17 -3.75 18.67
CA HIS A 231 6.77 -3.59 19.08
C HIS A 231 5.84 -4.16 18.02
N THR A 232 4.89 -4.96 18.48
CA THR A 232 3.86 -5.56 17.62
C THR A 232 2.50 -5.03 18.04
N LEU A 233 1.76 -4.49 17.09
CA LEU A 233 0.38 -4.05 17.25
C LEU A 233 -0.49 -4.92 16.36
N VAL A 234 -1.48 -5.59 16.95
CA VAL A 234 -2.34 -6.55 16.27
C VAL A 234 -3.79 -6.16 16.48
N SER A 235 -4.58 -6.13 15.40
CA SER A 235 -6.02 -5.87 15.45
C SER A 235 -6.38 -4.58 16.18
N CYS A 236 -5.57 -3.54 15.99
CA CYS A 236 -5.74 -2.26 16.68
C CYS A 236 -6.46 -1.23 15.79
N LEU A 237 -7.28 -0.39 16.41
CA LEU A 237 -7.99 0.71 15.74
C LEU A 237 -7.43 2.06 16.18
N PHE A 238 -7.11 2.92 15.22
CA PHE A 238 -6.70 4.30 15.42
C PHE A 238 -7.68 5.22 14.69
N ALA A 239 -8.46 6.00 15.45
CA ALA A 239 -9.47 6.87 14.85
C ALA A 239 -9.44 8.28 15.44
N ASP A 240 -9.46 9.27 14.55
CA ASP A 240 -9.56 10.69 14.89
C ASP A 240 -8.50 11.19 15.89
N ASN A 241 -7.33 10.55 15.89
CA ASN A 241 -6.19 10.99 16.68
C ASN A 241 -5.61 12.28 16.08
N GLN A 242 -5.32 13.25 16.95
CA GLN A 242 -4.75 14.54 16.57
C GLN A 242 -3.21 14.43 16.57
N GLN A 243 -2.62 14.66 15.39
CA GLN A 243 -1.21 14.43 14.98
C GLN A 243 -0.96 13.03 14.39
N ILE A 244 0.18 12.40 14.69
CA ILE A 244 0.54 11.07 14.18
C ILE A 244 -0.14 10.02 15.06
N SER A 245 -0.79 9.01 14.49
CA SER A 245 -1.41 7.95 15.29
C SER A 245 -0.34 7.08 15.96
N VAL A 246 0.57 6.51 15.17
CA VAL A 246 1.71 5.71 15.63
C VAL A 246 3.03 6.30 15.14
N ALA A 247 3.94 6.59 16.07
CA ALA A 247 5.28 7.06 15.74
C ALA A 247 6.36 6.21 16.41
N GLY A 248 7.40 5.88 15.66
CA GLY A 248 8.56 5.11 16.09
C GLY A 248 9.85 5.91 15.96
N ASN A 249 10.74 5.84 16.96
CA ASN A 249 12.11 6.31 16.84
C ASN A 249 13.11 5.29 17.40
N GLY A 250 13.93 4.70 16.54
CA GLY A 250 14.80 3.57 16.93
C GLY A 250 14.03 2.26 17.17
N ALA A 251 12.71 2.27 16.97
CA ALA A 251 11.81 1.16 17.25
C ALA A 251 11.50 0.37 15.98
N ASN A 252 11.63 -0.95 16.03
CA ASN A 252 11.08 -1.83 15.01
C ASN A 252 9.58 -2.00 15.27
N ILE A 253 8.76 -1.76 14.25
CA ILE A 253 7.30 -1.76 14.38
C ILE A 253 6.71 -2.77 13.40
N SER A 254 5.87 -3.66 13.93
CA SER A 254 5.00 -4.54 13.15
C SER A 254 3.54 -4.17 13.43
N LEU A 255 2.82 -3.79 12.38
CA LEU A 255 1.38 -3.50 12.39
C LEU A 255 0.68 -4.60 11.61
N VAL A 256 -0.19 -5.36 12.27
CA VAL A 256 -0.94 -6.47 11.67
C VAL A 256 -2.43 -6.27 11.94
N ASP A 257 -3.26 -6.38 10.90
CA ASP A 257 -4.72 -6.22 10.99
C ASP A 257 -5.15 -4.88 11.63
N CYS A 258 -4.38 -3.81 11.41
CA CYS A 258 -4.65 -2.51 12.04
C CYS A 258 -5.42 -1.55 11.12
N GLY A 259 -6.40 -0.86 11.70
CA GLY A 259 -7.19 0.17 11.01
C GLY A 259 -6.80 1.58 11.44
N PHE A 260 -6.54 2.47 10.49
CA PHE A 260 -6.24 3.88 10.72
C PHE A 260 -7.24 4.74 9.95
N SER A 261 -7.95 5.62 10.64
CA SER A 261 -8.92 6.53 10.03
C SER A 261 -8.86 7.94 10.61
N SER A 262 -9.10 8.94 9.76
CA SER A 262 -9.24 10.32 10.19
C SER A 262 -10.38 11.00 9.44
N ALA A 263 -11.37 11.48 10.20
CA ALA A 263 -12.39 12.41 9.69
C ALA A 263 -11.95 13.88 9.87
N ILE A 264 -10.75 14.11 10.41
CA ILE A 264 -10.27 15.45 10.76
C ILE A 264 -9.78 16.16 9.49
N THR A 265 -10.57 17.11 9.00
CA THR A 265 -10.28 17.86 7.77
C THR A 265 -9.46 19.14 7.99
N LYS A 266 -9.28 19.57 9.24
CA LYS A 266 -8.70 20.88 9.60
C LYS A 266 -7.36 20.82 10.34
N MET A 267 -6.86 19.62 10.62
CA MET A 267 -5.56 19.42 11.26
C MET A 267 -4.72 18.49 10.40
N TYR A 268 -3.43 18.78 10.31
CA TYR A 268 -2.50 17.91 9.60
C TYR A 268 -2.18 16.71 10.51
N THR A 269 -2.74 15.54 10.20
CA THR A 269 -2.64 14.31 11.00
C THR A 269 -2.04 13.19 10.19
N ARG A 270 -1.21 12.32 10.78
CA ARG A 270 -0.61 11.15 10.10
C ARG A 270 -1.06 9.84 10.69
N ALA A 271 -1.04 8.78 9.90
CA ALA A 271 -1.26 7.43 10.40
C ALA A 271 0.02 6.94 11.10
N ILE A 272 1.11 6.82 10.34
CA ILE A 272 2.31 6.10 10.77
C ILE A 272 3.57 6.91 10.43
N GLU A 273 4.51 6.98 11.36
CA GLU A 273 5.86 7.48 11.10
C GLU A 273 6.92 6.61 11.77
N ALA A 274 7.82 6.01 11.01
CA ALA A 274 8.97 5.27 11.54
C ALA A 274 10.27 6.03 11.26
N ARG A 275 11.13 6.15 12.28
CA ARG A 275 12.39 6.88 12.21
C ARG A 275 13.54 6.06 12.78
N ASN A 276 14.70 6.11 12.13
CA ASN A 276 15.96 5.52 12.61
C ASN A 276 15.81 4.04 13.02
N ALA A 277 14.98 3.29 12.31
CA ALA A 277 14.61 1.92 12.66
C ALA A 277 15.29 0.91 11.73
N ALA A 278 15.46 -0.33 12.17
CA ALA A 278 15.88 -1.37 11.25
C ALA A 278 14.72 -1.78 10.34
N SER A 279 13.50 -1.84 10.87
CA SER A 279 12.33 -2.30 10.10
C SER A 279 11.02 -1.59 10.43
N LEU A 280 10.15 -1.52 9.42
CA LEU A 280 8.73 -1.26 9.53
C LEU A 280 7.97 -2.30 8.70
N LEU A 281 7.05 -3.02 9.32
CA LEU A 281 6.10 -3.92 8.66
C LEU A 281 4.68 -3.38 8.80
N ILE A 282 3.96 -3.31 7.68
CA ILE A 282 2.52 -3.00 7.61
C ILE A 282 1.85 -4.15 6.86
N ASP A 283 1.04 -4.92 7.58
CA ASP A 283 0.48 -6.17 7.10
C ASP A 283 -1.03 -6.21 7.36
N HIS A 284 -1.84 -6.50 6.33
CA HIS A 284 -3.31 -6.51 6.42
C HIS A 284 -3.90 -5.24 7.04
N CYS A 285 -3.31 -4.07 6.76
CA CYS A 285 -3.73 -2.81 7.37
C CYS A 285 -4.54 -1.93 6.41
N SER A 286 -5.40 -1.08 6.97
CA SER A 286 -6.13 -0.05 6.23
C SER A 286 -5.78 1.35 6.74
N VAL A 287 -5.47 2.28 5.83
CA VAL A 287 -5.15 3.67 6.14
C VAL A 287 -6.01 4.62 5.30
N GLU A 288 -6.94 5.33 5.95
CA GLU A 288 -7.97 6.12 5.29
C GLU A 288 -8.03 7.59 5.77
N GLY A 289 -8.14 8.49 4.79
CA GLY A 289 -8.69 9.84 5.01
C GLY A 289 -7.74 10.84 5.66
N PHE A 290 -6.45 10.50 5.80
CA PHE A 290 -5.49 11.42 6.41
C PHE A 290 -5.17 12.61 5.50
N ARG A 291 -5.12 13.82 6.08
CA ARG A 291 -4.77 15.07 5.40
C ARG A 291 -3.56 15.73 6.04
N HIS A 292 -2.64 16.23 5.21
CA HIS A 292 -1.35 16.77 5.64
C HIS A 292 -0.84 17.87 4.72
N SER A 293 0.10 18.69 5.19
CA SER A 293 0.65 19.81 4.41
C SER A 293 2.01 19.57 3.77
N SER A 294 2.81 18.58 4.20
CA SER A 294 4.17 18.43 3.65
C SER A 294 4.67 16.99 3.56
N LEU A 295 3.91 16.03 4.06
CA LEU A 295 4.32 14.63 4.21
C LEU A 295 3.13 13.68 3.95
N SER A 296 3.38 12.37 3.90
CA SER A 296 2.41 11.30 3.59
C SER A 296 1.64 10.75 4.80
N ALA A 297 0.58 9.96 4.59
CA ALA A 297 -0.08 9.22 5.68
C ALA A 297 0.86 8.26 6.41
N VAL A 298 1.72 7.57 5.66
CA VAL A 298 2.78 6.67 6.15
C VAL A 298 4.14 7.15 5.66
N ARG A 299 5.09 7.33 6.58
CA ARG A 299 6.44 7.81 6.25
C ARG A 299 7.51 7.03 6.97
N THR A 300 8.62 6.81 6.25
CA THR A 300 9.88 6.38 6.87
C THR A 300 10.94 7.49 6.80
N LEU A 301 11.83 7.49 7.79
CA LEU A 301 13.04 8.30 7.80
C LEU A 301 14.19 7.47 8.34
N SER A 302 15.19 7.20 7.51
CA SER A 302 16.33 6.36 7.91
C SER A 302 15.86 5.02 8.46
N VAL A 303 14.97 4.35 7.73
CA VAL A 303 14.52 2.99 8.03
C VAL A 303 15.20 2.06 7.07
N ASN A 304 15.90 1.02 7.53
CA ASN A 304 16.68 0.18 6.60
C ASN A 304 15.78 -0.59 5.64
N HIS A 305 14.73 -1.21 6.19
CA HIS A 305 13.80 -2.09 5.48
C HIS A 305 12.35 -1.68 5.77
N CYS A 306 11.56 -1.42 4.72
CA CYS A 306 10.14 -1.17 4.84
C CYS A 306 9.38 -2.21 4.01
N GLU A 307 8.45 -2.92 4.65
CA GLU A 307 7.58 -3.88 3.99
C GLU A 307 6.11 -3.50 4.20
N ILE A 308 5.36 -3.43 3.10
CA ILE A 308 3.92 -3.18 3.08
C ILE A 308 3.28 -4.30 2.27
N VAL A 309 2.37 -5.02 2.90
CA VAL A 309 1.77 -6.25 2.37
C VAL A 309 0.28 -6.29 2.67
N ASP A 310 -0.49 -6.82 1.72
CA ASP A 310 -1.91 -7.13 1.88
C ASP A 310 -2.74 -5.93 2.41
N SER A 311 -2.33 -4.70 2.06
CA SER A 311 -2.81 -3.48 2.73
C SER A 311 -3.54 -2.53 1.78
N MET A 312 -4.32 -1.61 2.35
CA MET A 312 -5.10 -0.62 1.61
C MET A 312 -4.85 0.82 2.07
N PHE A 313 -4.72 1.73 1.11
CA PHE A 313 -4.57 3.16 1.33
C PHE A 313 -5.62 3.96 0.53
N LEU A 314 -6.53 4.62 1.25
CA LEU A 314 -7.71 5.26 0.67
C LEU A 314 -7.78 6.76 0.98
N ASN A 315 -7.94 7.57 -0.07
CA ASN A 315 -8.23 9.02 0.01
C ASN A 315 -7.26 9.84 0.89
N ASN A 316 -6.02 9.41 1.01
CA ASN A 316 -5.02 10.15 1.76
C ASN A 316 -4.51 11.32 0.93
N THR A 317 -4.41 12.51 1.53
CA THR A 317 -4.06 13.75 0.83
C THR A 317 -2.88 14.46 1.46
N ASN A 318 -1.84 14.73 0.67
CA ASN A 318 -0.73 15.61 1.00
C ASN A 318 -0.79 16.89 0.15
N GLU A 319 -1.13 18.03 0.76
CA GLU A 319 -1.47 19.26 0.03
C GLU A 319 -0.27 20.02 -0.55
N GLN A 320 0.95 19.82 -0.05
CA GLN A 320 2.14 20.54 -0.52
C GLN A 320 3.40 19.66 -0.58
N GLY A 321 3.23 18.34 -0.75
CA GLY A 321 4.34 17.40 -0.60
C GLY A 321 4.22 16.12 -1.42
N ARG A 322 5.12 15.19 -1.11
CA ARG A 322 5.29 13.91 -1.80
C ARG A 322 4.54 12.79 -1.08
N GLY A 323 3.98 11.84 -1.83
CA GLY A 323 3.32 10.65 -1.30
C GLY A 323 2.02 11.01 -0.60
N GLY A 324 0.86 10.86 -1.25
CA GLY A 324 -0.42 11.12 -0.57
C GLY A 324 -0.66 10.07 0.51
N ALA A 325 -0.48 8.80 0.16
CA ALA A 325 -0.57 7.68 1.09
C ALA A 325 0.77 7.33 1.72
N VAL A 326 1.77 6.99 0.90
CA VAL A 326 3.01 6.37 1.38
C VAL A 326 4.21 7.13 0.82
N SER A 327 5.15 7.47 1.71
CA SER A 327 6.47 7.98 1.34
C SER A 327 7.53 7.18 2.10
N VAL A 328 8.15 6.23 1.42
CA VAL A 328 9.17 5.37 2.00
C VAL A 328 10.53 5.64 1.39
N GLY A 329 11.56 5.21 2.09
CA GLY A 329 12.95 5.31 1.71
C GLY A 329 13.81 4.66 2.78
N GLY A 330 14.75 3.85 2.35
CA GLY A 330 15.65 3.08 3.19
C GLY A 330 17.00 2.78 2.55
N SER A 331 17.84 2.06 3.30
CA SER A 331 19.18 1.66 2.85
C SER A 331 19.22 0.27 2.21
N GLU A 332 18.26 -0.60 2.55
CA GLU A 332 18.20 -1.99 2.06
C GLU A 332 17.04 -2.21 1.08
N GLY A 333 16.28 -1.15 0.79
CA GLY A 333 15.15 -1.14 -0.14
C GLY A 333 13.79 -1.28 0.53
N SER A 334 12.75 -1.02 -0.25
CA SER A 334 11.35 -1.05 0.16
C SER A 334 10.56 -2.07 -0.64
N PHE A 335 9.75 -2.89 0.03
CA PHE A 335 8.97 -3.97 -0.59
C PHE A 335 7.49 -3.67 -0.39
N ILE A 336 6.75 -3.55 -1.47
CA ILE A 336 5.32 -3.24 -1.45
C ILE A 336 4.63 -4.26 -2.32
N HIS A 337 3.84 -5.13 -1.70
CA HIS A 337 3.22 -6.25 -2.38
C HIS A 337 1.74 -6.40 -2.02
N ASN A 338 0.96 -6.89 -2.97
CA ASN A 338 -0.48 -7.10 -2.82
C ASN A 338 -1.23 -5.93 -2.15
N THR A 339 -0.88 -4.71 -2.55
CA THR A 339 -1.35 -3.48 -1.87
C THR A 339 -2.17 -2.61 -2.82
N VAL A 340 -3.24 -2.02 -2.28
CA VAL A 340 -4.22 -1.24 -3.04
C VAL A 340 -4.18 0.24 -2.64
N PHE A 341 -4.03 1.12 -3.62
CA PHE A 341 -3.99 2.58 -3.46
C PHE A 341 -5.13 3.24 -4.25
N ILE A 342 -6.09 3.85 -3.56
CA ILE A 342 -7.29 4.43 -4.17
C ILE A 342 -7.46 5.91 -3.81
N GLY A 343 -7.60 6.76 -4.81
CA GLY A 343 -8.04 8.15 -4.62
C GLY A 343 -7.07 9.01 -3.81
N ASN A 344 -5.82 8.60 -3.68
CA ASN A 344 -4.82 9.35 -2.91
C ASN A 344 -4.31 10.54 -3.74
N ASN A 345 -4.04 11.66 -3.07
CA ASN A 345 -3.68 12.92 -3.72
C ASN A 345 -2.41 13.52 -3.12
N ALA A 346 -1.52 14.02 -3.95
CA ALA A 346 -0.32 14.73 -3.52
C ALA A 346 0.09 15.83 -4.51
N ASP A 347 1.11 16.62 -4.17
CA ASP A 347 1.83 17.38 -5.20
C ASP A 347 2.64 16.42 -6.08
N SER A 348 3.22 15.36 -5.51
CA SER A 348 4.01 14.37 -6.26
C SER A 348 3.83 12.96 -5.72
N GLY A 349 3.59 11.97 -6.60
CA GLY A 349 3.31 10.59 -6.19
C GLY A 349 2.04 10.53 -5.36
N GLY A 350 0.87 10.69 -6.00
CA GLY A 350 -0.42 10.75 -5.33
C GLY A 350 -0.66 9.58 -4.38
N ALA A 351 -0.26 8.37 -4.78
CA ALA A 351 -0.26 7.21 -3.90
C ALA A 351 1.08 7.06 -3.16
N LEU A 352 2.13 6.81 -3.92
CA LEU A 352 3.38 6.27 -3.42
C LEU A 352 4.57 7.12 -3.86
N THR A 353 5.53 7.30 -2.96
CA THR A 353 6.87 7.71 -3.32
C THR A 353 7.92 6.86 -2.65
N THR A 354 8.93 6.44 -3.41
CA THR A 354 10.10 5.73 -2.87
C THR A 354 11.36 6.52 -3.09
N GLY A 355 12.18 6.53 -2.04
CA GLY A 355 13.47 7.20 -1.97
C GLY A 355 14.65 6.25 -2.10
N ASP A 356 14.43 5.01 -2.48
CA ASP A 356 15.37 3.87 -2.44
C ASP A 356 15.01 2.86 -3.55
N ARG A 357 15.76 1.77 -3.66
CA ARG A 357 15.35 0.63 -4.49
C ARG A 357 14.02 0.11 -3.95
N ALA A 358 13.02 0.01 -4.82
CA ALA A 358 11.74 -0.55 -4.45
C ALA A 358 11.33 -1.74 -5.34
N GLU A 359 10.64 -2.69 -4.73
CA GLU A 359 9.95 -3.76 -5.44
C GLU A 359 8.45 -3.61 -5.21
N ILE A 360 7.72 -3.28 -6.27
CA ILE A 360 6.27 -3.07 -6.29
C ILE A 360 5.66 -4.25 -7.03
N THR A 361 4.93 -5.12 -6.34
CA THR A 361 4.43 -6.36 -6.93
C THR A 361 2.96 -6.56 -6.66
N SER A 362 2.19 -6.99 -7.65
CA SER A 362 0.77 -7.29 -7.47
C SER A 362 0.01 -6.10 -6.84
N CYS A 363 0.33 -4.87 -7.23
CA CYS A 363 -0.25 -3.68 -6.63
C CYS A 363 -1.31 -3.04 -7.53
N VAL A 364 -2.29 -2.37 -6.93
CA VAL A 364 -3.38 -1.72 -7.66
C VAL A 364 -3.42 -0.23 -7.34
N PHE A 365 -3.27 0.62 -8.35
CA PHE A 365 -3.30 2.08 -8.25
C PHE A 365 -4.52 2.63 -9.00
N LEU A 366 -5.56 3.04 -8.26
CA LEU A 366 -6.82 3.55 -8.80
C LEU A 366 -7.00 5.04 -8.52
N TYR A 367 -7.19 5.83 -9.56
CA TYR A 367 -7.62 7.24 -9.43
C TYR A 367 -6.74 8.11 -8.50
N ASN A 368 -5.45 7.78 -8.39
CA ASN A 368 -4.51 8.59 -7.62
C ASN A 368 -4.10 9.83 -8.42
N LYS A 369 -3.78 10.91 -7.72
CA LYS A 369 -3.66 12.23 -8.31
C LYS A 369 -2.38 12.95 -7.86
N ALA A 370 -1.67 13.55 -8.82
CA ALA A 370 -0.62 14.54 -8.54
C ALA A 370 -0.87 15.86 -9.25
N ASP A 371 -0.79 16.97 -8.49
CA ASP A 371 -1.11 18.32 -8.97
C ASP A 371 0.12 19.18 -9.31
N SER A 372 1.34 18.76 -8.94
CA SER A 372 2.53 19.59 -9.16
C SER A 372 2.86 19.79 -10.63
N THR A 373 3.29 21.01 -10.96
CA THR A 373 3.83 21.37 -12.26
C THR A 373 5.34 21.12 -12.37
N SER A 374 6.00 20.65 -11.32
CA SER A 374 7.43 20.30 -11.37
C SER A 374 7.68 19.17 -12.34
N ASP A 375 8.76 19.25 -13.12
CA ASP A 375 9.10 18.22 -14.11
C ASP A 375 9.45 16.87 -13.44
N GLY A 376 9.08 15.76 -14.09
CA GLY A 376 9.40 14.41 -13.63
C GLY A 376 8.57 13.93 -12.44
N VAL A 377 7.37 14.47 -12.23
CA VAL A 377 6.46 14.11 -11.13
C VAL A 377 5.31 13.24 -11.61
N ALA A 378 5.03 12.16 -10.89
CA ALA A 378 3.98 11.22 -11.27
C ALA A 378 2.71 11.27 -10.41
N GLY A 379 1.57 10.95 -11.04
CA GLY A 379 0.23 10.87 -10.43
C GLY A 379 0.04 9.74 -9.43
N ALA A 380 0.55 8.54 -9.73
CA ALA A 380 0.43 7.38 -8.83
C ALA A 380 1.71 7.17 -8.02
N TYR A 381 2.80 6.83 -8.70
CA TYR A 381 4.06 6.41 -8.10
C TYR A 381 5.23 7.26 -8.60
N TYR A 382 5.84 8.03 -7.69
CA TYR A 382 7.00 8.84 -8.00
C TYR A 382 8.27 8.32 -7.31
N ILE A 383 9.29 8.01 -8.10
CA ILE A 383 10.57 7.50 -7.62
C ILE A 383 11.54 8.66 -7.56
N TYR A 384 12.04 8.99 -6.36
CA TYR A 384 13.01 10.06 -6.17
C TYR A 384 14.33 9.50 -5.67
N GLY A 385 15.41 9.68 -6.42
CA GLY A 385 16.72 9.16 -6.02
C GLY A 385 17.62 8.87 -7.21
N GLY A 386 18.89 8.56 -6.95
CA GLY A 386 19.87 8.20 -7.97
C GLY A 386 20.63 6.96 -7.51
N TYR A 387 19.95 5.81 -7.53
CA TYR A 387 20.50 4.52 -7.11
C TYR A 387 20.80 3.67 -8.34
N PRO A 388 21.86 2.84 -8.31
CA PRO A 388 22.29 2.08 -9.49
C PRO A 388 21.46 0.82 -9.74
N GLU A 389 20.66 0.37 -8.76
CA GLU A 389 19.84 -0.83 -8.88
C GLU A 389 18.44 -0.49 -9.39
N SER A 390 17.88 -1.37 -10.22
CA SER A 390 16.55 -1.16 -10.79
C SER A 390 15.45 -1.21 -9.73
N THR A 391 14.57 -0.22 -9.76
CA THR A 391 13.23 -0.35 -9.19
C THR A 391 12.41 -1.26 -10.08
N ILE A 392 11.67 -2.21 -9.49
CA ILE A 392 10.86 -3.17 -10.23
C ILE A 392 9.39 -2.92 -9.91
N VAL A 393 8.58 -2.76 -10.96
CA VAL A 393 7.12 -2.75 -10.89
C VAL A 393 6.63 -3.95 -11.67
N ARG A 394 6.01 -4.92 -11.00
CA ARG A 394 5.51 -6.13 -11.63
C ARG A 394 4.07 -6.42 -11.26
N ASP A 395 3.33 -7.01 -12.20
CA ASP A 395 2.01 -7.59 -11.93
C ASP A 395 0.99 -6.59 -11.41
N SER A 396 1.18 -5.33 -11.79
CA SER A 396 0.47 -4.21 -11.18
C SER A 396 -0.48 -3.55 -12.17
N LEU A 397 -1.58 -3.02 -11.63
CA LEU A 397 -2.60 -2.30 -12.39
C LEU A 397 -2.56 -0.81 -12.03
N PHE A 398 -2.47 0.04 -13.04
CA PHE A 398 -2.63 1.49 -12.95
C PHE A 398 -3.85 1.92 -13.76
N LEU A 399 -4.93 2.28 -13.08
CA LEU A 399 -6.21 2.62 -13.72
C LEU A 399 -6.69 4.02 -13.31
N GLY A 400 -6.92 4.87 -14.31
CA GLY A 400 -7.58 6.17 -14.13
C GLY A 400 -6.78 7.17 -13.29
N ASN A 401 -5.49 6.97 -13.09
CA ASN A 401 -4.63 7.90 -12.36
C ASN A 401 -4.45 9.20 -13.15
N TYR A 402 -4.25 10.30 -12.43
CA TYR A 402 -4.08 11.63 -13.00
C TYR A 402 -2.78 12.27 -12.55
N GLY A 403 -2.05 12.87 -13.49
CA GLY A 403 -0.90 13.71 -13.16
C GLY A 403 -0.89 14.99 -13.98
N TYR A 404 -0.50 16.10 -13.37
CA TYR A 404 -0.26 17.31 -14.16
C TYR A 404 0.94 17.12 -15.10
N ARG A 405 2.00 16.43 -14.66
CA ARG A 405 3.06 15.90 -15.54
C ARG A 405 2.76 14.44 -15.89
N GLU A 406 3.46 13.48 -15.30
CA GLU A 406 3.30 12.07 -15.58
C GLU A 406 2.10 11.49 -14.81
N SER A 407 1.28 10.63 -15.41
CA SER A 407 0.06 10.15 -14.75
C SER A 407 0.25 8.96 -13.83
N CYS A 408 1.22 8.07 -14.12
CA CYS A 408 1.42 6.84 -13.34
C CYS A 408 2.79 6.76 -12.70
N ILE A 409 3.86 6.62 -13.48
CA ILE A 409 5.21 6.37 -12.96
C ILE A 409 6.19 7.39 -13.52
N SER A 410 7.06 7.91 -12.66
CA SER A 410 8.20 8.72 -13.06
C SER A 410 9.44 8.32 -12.28
N GLY A 411 10.51 7.98 -13.01
CA GLY A 411 11.82 7.59 -12.51
C GLY A 411 12.94 8.19 -13.36
N ILE A 412 13.12 9.51 -13.29
CA ILE A 412 14.03 10.26 -14.18
C ILE A 412 15.53 10.06 -13.91
N SER A 413 15.91 9.24 -12.93
CA SER A 413 17.32 9.08 -12.51
C SER A 413 17.61 7.70 -11.92
N VAL A 414 16.74 6.72 -12.19
CA VAL A 414 16.88 5.35 -11.70
C VAL A 414 16.58 4.38 -12.84
N PRO A 415 17.29 3.24 -12.91
CA PRO A 415 16.86 2.15 -13.77
C PRO A 415 15.48 1.64 -13.31
N LEU A 416 14.62 1.32 -14.27
CA LEU A 416 13.23 0.94 -14.02
C LEU A 416 12.86 -0.28 -14.84
N ALA A 417 12.38 -1.34 -14.20
CA ALA A 417 11.77 -2.48 -14.86
C ALA A 417 10.27 -2.49 -14.61
N ILE A 418 9.48 -2.54 -15.68
CA ILE A 418 8.02 -2.69 -15.62
C ILE A 418 7.67 -3.99 -16.33
N VAL A 419 7.13 -4.95 -15.58
CA VAL A 419 6.91 -6.32 -16.05
C VAL A 419 5.46 -6.72 -15.84
N ASN A 420 4.85 -7.36 -16.82
CA ASN A 420 3.50 -7.92 -16.71
C ASN A 420 2.51 -6.95 -16.05
N SER A 421 2.43 -5.70 -16.52
CA SER A 421 1.66 -4.64 -15.85
C SER A 421 0.77 -3.89 -16.84
N ALA A 422 -0.34 -3.36 -16.34
CA ALA A 422 -1.36 -2.72 -17.16
C ALA A 422 -1.59 -1.25 -16.76
N PHE A 423 -1.62 -0.37 -17.76
CA PHE A 423 -1.85 1.07 -17.63
C PHE A 423 -3.05 1.47 -18.48
N ILE A 424 -4.17 1.75 -17.82
CA ILE A 424 -5.47 1.89 -18.47
C ILE A 424 -6.13 3.22 -18.10
N ASP A 425 -6.66 3.95 -19.08
CA ASP A 425 -7.45 5.18 -18.89
C ASP A 425 -6.76 6.28 -18.05
N ASN A 426 -5.42 6.26 -17.94
CA ASN A 426 -4.68 7.24 -17.16
C ASN A 426 -4.56 8.56 -17.94
N ARG A 427 -4.53 9.67 -17.21
CA ARG A 427 -4.60 11.01 -17.79
C ARG A 427 -3.49 11.91 -17.32
N SER A 428 -2.79 12.52 -18.25
CA SER A 428 -1.79 13.54 -17.99
C SER A 428 -2.14 14.87 -18.65
N PHE A 429 -1.71 15.98 -18.05
CA PHE A 429 -1.81 17.28 -18.71
C PHE A 429 -0.57 17.59 -19.57
N TYR A 430 0.64 17.44 -19.04
CA TYR A 430 1.91 17.74 -19.74
C TYR A 430 2.91 16.57 -19.87
N GLY A 431 2.68 15.40 -19.27
CA GLY A 431 3.62 14.28 -19.29
C GLY A 431 3.07 12.98 -19.89
N SER A 432 3.79 11.88 -19.73
CA SER A 432 3.37 10.55 -20.22
C SER A 432 2.65 9.75 -19.11
N VAL A 433 2.27 8.51 -19.40
CA VAL A 433 1.88 7.56 -18.35
C VAL A 433 3.11 7.14 -17.55
N VAL A 434 4.17 6.75 -18.26
CA VAL A 434 5.46 6.36 -17.70
C VAL A 434 6.56 7.23 -18.28
N ARG A 435 7.43 7.76 -17.42
CA ARG A 435 8.66 8.45 -17.83
C ARG A 435 9.88 7.88 -17.11
N ALA A 436 10.92 7.59 -17.88
CA ALA A 436 12.26 7.27 -17.40
C ALA A 436 13.28 8.11 -18.16
N GLN A 437 14.23 8.71 -17.46
CA GLN A 437 15.24 9.59 -18.07
C GLN A 437 16.61 9.16 -17.56
N ILE A 438 17.65 9.35 -18.36
CA ILE A 438 19.07 9.08 -18.05
C ILE A 438 19.44 7.59 -18.00
N GLU A 439 18.67 6.77 -17.29
CA GLU A 439 18.95 5.34 -17.07
C GLU A 439 18.12 4.41 -17.98
N GLN A 440 18.49 3.14 -18.05
CA GLN A 440 17.77 2.13 -18.84
C GLN A 440 16.39 1.82 -18.25
N ILE A 441 15.36 1.79 -19.09
CA ILE A 441 14.04 1.22 -18.77
C ILE A 441 13.82 -0.11 -19.50
N ASP A 442 13.33 -1.11 -18.78
CA ASP A 442 12.86 -2.37 -19.35
C ASP A 442 11.34 -2.42 -19.19
N VAL A 443 10.59 -2.55 -20.30
CA VAL A 443 9.12 -2.67 -20.31
C VAL A 443 8.75 -3.96 -21.01
N PHE A 444 8.23 -4.92 -20.25
CA PHE A 444 8.01 -6.29 -20.70
C PHE A 444 6.60 -6.75 -20.42
N ASN A 445 5.98 -7.39 -21.40
CA ASN A 445 4.68 -8.02 -21.22
C ASN A 445 3.61 -7.03 -20.70
N CYS A 446 3.66 -5.78 -21.16
CA CYS A 446 2.83 -4.71 -20.61
C CYS A 446 1.70 -4.29 -21.56
N ARG A 447 0.71 -3.59 -21.00
CA ARG A 447 -0.45 -3.06 -21.76
C ARG A 447 -0.68 -1.59 -21.44
N PHE A 448 -0.62 -0.74 -22.46
CA PHE A 448 -0.93 0.69 -22.37
C PHE A 448 -2.16 1.01 -23.21
N ILE A 449 -3.31 1.17 -22.55
CA ILE A 449 -4.61 1.21 -23.21
C ILE A 449 -5.37 2.48 -22.84
N ARG A 450 -5.79 3.25 -23.86
CA ARG A 450 -6.65 4.45 -23.69
C ARG A 450 -6.12 5.51 -22.74
N ASN A 451 -4.81 5.61 -22.62
CA ASN A 451 -4.24 6.70 -21.87
C ASN A 451 -4.39 8.00 -22.66
N HIS A 452 -4.51 9.11 -21.96
CA HIS A 452 -4.72 10.42 -22.56
C HIS A 452 -3.73 11.45 -22.05
N ALA A 453 -3.09 12.17 -22.95
CA ALA A 453 -2.17 13.25 -22.61
C ALA A 453 -2.60 14.57 -23.26
N ALA A 454 -2.69 15.66 -22.48
CA ALA A 454 -3.22 16.89 -23.04
C ALA A 454 -2.20 17.66 -23.92
N GLN A 455 -0.94 17.77 -23.51
CA GLN A 455 0.12 18.62 -24.10
C GLN A 455 1.53 18.01 -23.93
N THR A 456 1.92 16.98 -24.69
CA THR A 456 3.09 16.16 -24.28
C THR A 456 3.84 15.47 -25.43
N ASP A 457 5.09 15.08 -25.13
CA ASP A 457 6.01 14.40 -26.03
C ASP A 457 5.76 12.90 -26.19
N GLY A 458 4.81 12.31 -25.45
CA GLY A 458 4.48 10.88 -25.55
C GLY A 458 3.36 10.56 -24.58
N VAL A 459 2.32 9.87 -25.06
CA VAL A 459 1.12 9.61 -24.26
C VAL A 459 1.37 8.48 -23.27
N ALA A 460 1.90 7.34 -23.72
CA ALA A 460 2.08 6.18 -22.87
C ALA A 460 3.51 6.09 -22.32
N LEU A 461 4.51 5.93 -23.18
CA LEU A 461 5.91 5.76 -22.75
C LEU A 461 6.80 6.88 -23.29
N ASN A 462 7.61 7.46 -22.40
CA ASN A 462 8.65 8.43 -22.75
C ASN A 462 9.96 8.01 -22.08
N CYS A 463 10.97 7.62 -22.86
CA CYS A 463 12.24 7.17 -22.31
C CYS A 463 13.47 7.51 -23.14
N ASP A 464 14.61 7.63 -22.46
CA ASP A 464 15.90 7.85 -23.09
C ASP A 464 16.46 6.55 -23.67
N ASN A 465 16.75 5.55 -22.83
CA ASN A 465 17.24 4.25 -23.28
C ASN A 465 16.33 3.15 -22.75
N GLY A 466 16.00 2.15 -23.56
CA GLY A 466 15.20 1.04 -23.03
C GLY A 466 14.90 -0.11 -23.97
N ARG A 467 14.54 -1.25 -23.38
CA ARG A 467 14.04 -2.43 -24.10
C ARG A 467 12.55 -2.53 -23.86
N VAL A 468 11.78 -2.50 -24.93
CA VAL A 468 10.32 -2.66 -24.89
C VAL A 468 9.99 -3.95 -25.61
N ALA A 469 9.61 -4.98 -24.84
CA ALA A 469 9.35 -6.31 -25.37
C ALA A 469 7.91 -6.73 -25.07
N ASN A 470 7.26 -7.40 -26.03
CA ASN A 470 5.93 -7.96 -25.84
C ASN A 470 4.91 -6.99 -25.24
N THR A 471 4.80 -5.80 -25.81
CA THR A 471 3.98 -4.75 -25.20
C THR A 471 2.95 -4.25 -26.19
N LEU A 472 1.72 -4.09 -25.69
CA LEU A 472 0.60 -3.53 -26.44
C LEU A 472 0.46 -2.04 -26.11
N PHE A 473 0.46 -1.21 -27.15
CA PHE A 473 0.09 0.20 -27.06
C PHE A 473 -1.11 0.46 -27.96
N THR A 474 -2.29 0.68 -27.38
CA THR A 474 -3.49 0.89 -28.18
C THR A 474 -4.45 1.95 -27.68
N HIS A 475 -5.08 2.64 -28.62
CA HIS A 475 -6.09 3.66 -28.38
C HIS A 475 -5.63 4.80 -27.47
N ASN A 476 -4.33 5.03 -27.32
CA ASN A 476 -3.80 6.15 -26.57
C ASN A 476 -4.00 7.45 -27.37
N THR A 477 -4.33 8.55 -26.69
CA THR A 477 -4.73 9.80 -27.34
C THR A 477 -4.00 11.02 -26.81
N SER A 478 -3.70 11.98 -27.68
CA SER A 478 -3.19 13.31 -27.29
C SER A 478 -4.02 14.44 -27.88
N SER A 479 -4.17 15.59 -27.19
CA SER A 479 -5.10 16.67 -27.61
C SER A 479 -4.49 17.99 -28.10
N VAL A 480 -3.24 18.36 -27.79
CA VAL A 480 -2.64 19.68 -28.14
C VAL A 480 -1.11 19.62 -28.29
N MET A 481 -0.58 20.44 -29.22
CA MET A 481 0.84 20.84 -29.44
C MET A 481 1.94 19.81 -29.24
N GLY A 482 2.61 19.46 -30.35
CA GLY A 482 3.94 18.84 -30.38
C GLY A 482 4.00 17.40 -29.87
N ARG A 483 4.57 16.50 -30.69
CA ARG A 483 5.30 15.29 -30.24
C ARG A 483 4.50 14.10 -29.68
N GLY A 484 3.21 14.23 -29.37
CA GLY A 484 2.39 13.18 -28.74
C GLY A 484 2.20 11.90 -29.58
N CYS A 485 3.03 10.89 -29.30
CA CYS A 485 3.00 9.54 -29.86
C CYS A 485 2.67 8.49 -28.78
N ALA A 486 2.39 7.25 -29.16
CA ALA A 486 2.25 6.16 -28.19
C ALA A 486 3.55 5.96 -27.40
N MET A 487 4.68 5.99 -28.10
CA MET A 487 6.01 5.84 -27.51
C MET A 487 7.01 6.83 -28.08
N PHE A 488 7.70 7.55 -27.19
CA PHE A 488 8.73 8.50 -27.53
C PHE A 488 10.10 8.03 -27.00
N LEU A 489 11.08 7.98 -27.88
CA LEU A 489 12.43 7.46 -27.62
C LEU A 489 13.49 8.54 -27.91
N TRP A 490 14.31 8.89 -26.92
CA TRP A 490 15.39 9.89 -27.09
C TRP A 490 16.76 9.28 -27.39
N GLY A 491 16.96 8.00 -27.08
CA GLY A 491 18.23 7.29 -27.11
C GLY A 491 18.11 5.87 -27.68
N VAL A 492 18.95 4.95 -27.19
CA VAL A 492 19.04 3.58 -27.72
C VAL A 492 17.84 2.76 -27.25
N ALA A 493 17.14 2.12 -28.19
CA ALA A 493 16.01 1.29 -27.83
C ALA A 493 15.82 0.09 -28.75
N ASP A 494 15.50 -1.06 -28.15
CA ASP A 494 15.04 -2.24 -28.88
C ASP A 494 13.54 -2.42 -28.60
N VAL A 495 12.74 -2.38 -29.65
CA VAL A 495 11.28 -2.58 -29.61
C VAL A 495 10.98 -3.90 -30.28
N ILE A 496 10.59 -4.90 -29.49
CA ILE A 496 10.56 -6.29 -29.92
C ILE A 496 9.18 -6.89 -29.64
N ASN A 497 8.58 -7.55 -30.63
CA ASN A 497 7.30 -8.24 -30.47
C ASN A 497 6.22 -7.32 -29.88
N CYS A 498 6.16 -6.07 -30.37
CA CYS A 498 5.19 -5.08 -29.88
C CYS A 498 4.06 -4.88 -30.90
N THR A 499 2.88 -4.52 -30.41
CA THR A 499 1.78 -4.03 -31.24
C THR A 499 1.45 -2.60 -30.83
N VAL A 500 1.75 -1.64 -31.71
CA VAL A 500 1.41 -0.22 -31.53
C VAL A 500 0.32 0.12 -32.52
N ALA A 501 -0.93 0.12 -32.05
CA ALA A 501 -2.07 0.23 -32.94
C ALA A 501 -3.18 1.17 -32.49
N PHE A 502 -3.80 1.86 -33.44
CA PHE A 502 -4.97 2.72 -33.21
C PHE A 502 -4.75 3.90 -32.23
N ASN A 503 -3.51 4.35 -32.07
CA ASN A 503 -3.20 5.55 -31.27
C ASN A 503 -3.48 6.81 -32.08
N GLN A 504 -3.95 7.88 -31.44
CA GLN A 504 -4.46 9.07 -32.14
C GLN A 504 -3.98 10.40 -31.57
N LEU A 505 -3.48 11.27 -32.44
CA LEU A 505 -3.21 12.68 -32.13
C LEU A 505 -4.38 13.56 -32.59
N GLN A 506 -5.18 14.06 -31.65
CA GLN A 506 -6.43 14.80 -31.93
C GLN A 506 -6.21 16.25 -32.38
N LYS A 507 -7.15 16.77 -33.18
CA LYS A 507 -7.18 18.17 -33.66
C LYS A 507 -8.01 19.07 -32.74
N ARG A 508 -7.44 20.18 -32.25
CA ARG A 508 -8.26 21.31 -31.76
C ARG A 508 -8.85 22.07 -32.96
N PHE A 509 -10.17 22.26 -32.95
CA PHE A 509 -10.85 23.17 -33.88
C PHE A 509 -10.35 24.61 -33.67
N GLY A 510 -9.93 25.29 -34.74
CA GLY A 510 -9.60 26.73 -34.74
C GLY A 510 -8.12 27.11 -34.67
N TYR A 511 -7.19 26.15 -34.63
CA TYR A 511 -5.74 26.44 -34.66
C TYR A 511 -5.14 26.23 -36.07
N ILE A 512 -4.41 27.23 -36.57
CA ILE A 512 -3.66 27.20 -37.84
C ILE A 512 -2.20 26.85 -37.50
N PRO A 513 -1.70 25.66 -37.85
CA PRO A 513 -0.31 25.28 -37.61
C PRO A 513 0.65 26.16 -38.43
N ASP A 514 1.80 26.51 -37.85
CA ASP A 514 2.91 27.11 -38.59
C ASP A 514 3.46 26.08 -39.60
N PRO A 515 3.43 26.35 -40.92
CA PRO A 515 3.96 25.43 -41.92
C PRO A 515 5.47 25.18 -41.78
N GLN A 516 6.20 26.02 -41.05
CA GLN A 516 7.65 25.94 -40.86
C GLN A 516 8.07 25.40 -39.49
N SER A 517 7.13 25.16 -38.56
CA SER A 517 7.49 24.51 -37.30
C SER A 517 7.61 23.00 -37.55
N ASN A 518 8.82 22.47 -37.40
CA ASN A 518 9.14 21.04 -37.31
C ASN A 518 8.55 20.42 -36.02
N GLU A 519 7.26 20.66 -35.76
CA GLU A 519 6.54 20.09 -34.63
C GLU A 519 6.19 18.64 -34.96
N PHE A 520 6.94 17.71 -34.37
CA PHE A 520 6.97 16.25 -34.57
C PHE A 520 5.58 15.60 -34.50
N ARG A 521 5.28 14.72 -35.48
CA ARG A 521 3.91 14.36 -35.92
C ARG A 521 3.57 12.86 -35.93
N GLY A 522 4.28 11.98 -35.23
CA GLY A 522 3.92 10.55 -35.18
C GLY A 522 2.88 10.25 -34.11
N ALA A 523 1.87 9.42 -34.40
CA ALA A 523 0.93 8.90 -33.39
C ALA A 523 1.36 7.53 -32.85
N GLY A 524 2.11 6.75 -33.63
CA GLY A 524 2.71 5.48 -33.22
C GLY A 524 4.01 5.70 -32.43
N ILE A 525 5.17 5.54 -33.07
CA ILE A 525 6.49 5.68 -32.45
C ILE A 525 7.20 6.93 -32.97
N THR A 526 7.80 7.72 -32.08
CA THR A 526 8.70 8.82 -32.44
C THR A 526 10.07 8.62 -31.83
N VAL A 527 11.12 8.77 -32.64
CA VAL A 527 12.53 8.65 -32.23
C VAL A 527 13.28 9.92 -32.59
N LEU A 528 13.82 10.60 -31.59
CA LEU A 528 14.52 11.88 -31.78
C LEU A 528 15.78 11.98 -30.91
N ASN A 529 16.94 12.09 -31.54
CA ASN A 529 18.18 12.44 -30.86
C ASN A 529 18.34 13.96 -30.79
N THR A 530 18.09 14.57 -29.63
CA THR A 530 18.28 16.03 -29.50
C THR A 530 19.61 16.45 -28.88
N ASN A 531 20.36 15.58 -28.18
CA ASN A 531 21.47 16.04 -27.32
C ASN A 531 22.68 15.06 -27.12
N GLY A 532 22.78 13.91 -27.82
CA GLY A 532 23.89 12.96 -27.62
C GLY A 532 25.03 13.03 -28.66
N PRO A 533 26.32 12.83 -28.27
CA PRO A 533 27.46 12.83 -29.21
C PRO A 533 27.55 11.57 -30.09
N ILE A 534 26.78 10.52 -29.77
CA ILE A 534 26.67 9.25 -30.51
C ILE A 534 25.24 9.14 -31.04
N PRO A 535 25.01 8.84 -32.34
CA PRO A 535 23.68 8.58 -32.86
C PRO A 535 23.07 7.37 -32.12
N PRO A 536 21.88 7.47 -31.52
CA PRO A 536 21.22 6.30 -30.96
C PRO A 536 20.89 5.30 -32.05
N THR A 537 21.00 4.02 -31.71
CA THR A 537 20.49 2.92 -32.54
C THR A 537 19.14 2.50 -31.98
N VAL A 538 18.12 2.56 -32.82
CA VAL A 538 16.79 2.02 -32.48
C VAL A 538 16.46 0.89 -33.44
N ARG A 539 16.03 -0.25 -32.88
CA ARG A 539 15.61 -1.42 -33.65
C ARG A 539 14.17 -1.75 -33.38
N LEU A 540 13.43 -2.03 -34.45
CA LEU A 540 12.10 -2.63 -34.38
C LEU A 540 12.19 -4.05 -34.95
N CYS A 541 11.81 -5.03 -34.14
CA CYS A 541 11.83 -6.44 -34.51
C CYS A 541 10.46 -7.06 -34.22
N ASN A 542 9.95 -7.92 -35.12
CA ASN A 542 8.67 -8.62 -34.93
C ASN A 542 7.51 -7.68 -34.51
N THR A 543 7.45 -6.45 -35.05
CA THR A 543 6.59 -5.38 -34.51
C THR A 543 5.54 -4.93 -35.50
N VAL A 544 4.31 -4.71 -35.01
CA VAL A 544 3.18 -4.18 -35.79
C VAL A 544 2.96 -2.71 -35.46
N LEU A 545 2.98 -1.84 -36.48
CA LEU A 545 2.56 -0.45 -36.42
C LEU A 545 1.37 -0.24 -37.37
N TRP A 546 0.15 -0.10 -36.82
CA TRP A 546 -1.05 -0.09 -37.65
C TRP A 546 -2.17 0.81 -37.13
N GLY A 547 -2.85 1.53 -38.01
CA GLY A 547 -4.02 2.33 -37.68
C GLY A 547 -3.73 3.52 -36.76
N ASN A 548 -2.46 3.84 -36.47
CA ASN A 548 -2.10 5.05 -35.75
C ASN A 548 -2.38 6.25 -36.66
N ARG A 549 -2.86 7.36 -36.09
CA ARG A 549 -3.25 8.54 -36.88
C ARG A 549 -2.77 9.83 -36.25
N ALA A 550 -1.99 10.57 -37.03
CA ALA A 550 -1.72 11.98 -36.79
C ALA A 550 -2.40 12.81 -37.89
N ARG A 551 -2.41 14.14 -37.76
CA ARG A 551 -3.35 14.98 -38.53
C ARG A 551 -3.12 14.92 -40.05
N ASN A 552 -3.94 14.15 -40.75
CA ASN A 552 -4.16 14.17 -42.21
C ASN A 552 -2.94 13.89 -43.10
N ASP A 553 -1.89 13.25 -42.57
CA ASP A 553 -0.69 12.98 -43.36
C ASP A 553 -0.67 11.57 -43.98
N ASP A 554 -1.69 10.70 -43.75
CA ASP A 554 -1.92 9.35 -44.36
C ASP A 554 -0.65 8.74 -44.99
N SER A 555 0.38 8.61 -44.16
CA SER A 555 1.71 8.18 -44.55
C SER A 555 2.38 7.47 -43.40
N ILE A 556 3.49 6.80 -43.69
CA ILE A 556 4.33 6.13 -42.70
C ILE A 556 4.65 7.00 -41.46
N LYS A 557 4.66 8.33 -41.59
CA LYS A 557 4.92 9.28 -40.48
C LYS A 557 3.91 9.21 -39.34
N ASP A 558 2.67 8.77 -39.61
CA ASP A 558 1.67 8.54 -38.58
C ASP A 558 2.03 7.33 -37.70
N GLN A 559 2.66 6.32 -38.32
CA GLN A 559 3.10 5.09 -37.66
C GLN A 559 4.45 5.28 -36.98
N LEU A 560 5.40 5.91 -37.68
CA LEU A 560 6.80 5.99 -37.29
C LEU A 560 7.42 7.29 -37.78
N LEU A 561 8.02 8.03 -36.85
CA LEU A 561 8.81 9.23 -37.15
C LEU A 561 10.22 9.09 -36.58
N VAL A 562 11.23 9.12 -37.46
CA VAL A 562 12.65 9.03 -37.08
C VAL A 562 13.37 10.32 -37.44
N GLY A 563 14.12 10.89 -36.49
CA GLY A 563 14.91 12.11 -36.71
C GLY A 563 16.24 11.87 -37.42
N ASP A 564 16.71 12.87 -38.18
CA ASP A 564 17.86 12.83 -39.11
C ASP A 564 19.22 12.36 -38.54
N ASN A 565 19.38 12.24 -37.21
CA ASN A 565 20.61 11.81 -36.54
C ASN A 565 20.42 10.56 -35.66
N THR A 566 19.66 9.60 -36.18
CA THR A 566 19.30 8.32 -35.53
C THR A 566 19.63 7.18 -36.49
N THR A 567 20.32 6.15 -36.01
CA THR A 567 20.43 4.88 -36.74
C THR A 567 19.17 4.08 -36.45
N PHE A 568 18.46 3.67 -37.50
CA PHE A 568 17.17 3.01 -37.35
C PHE A 568 17.11 1.77 -38.25
N GLU A 569 16.74 0.63 -37.66
CA GLU A 569 16.69 -0.67 -38.32
C GLU A 569 15.34 -1.35 -38.05
N MET A 570 14.78 -2.00 -39.07
CA MET A 570 13.54 -2.77 -38.95
C MET A 570 13.72 -4.19 -39.49
N PHE A 571 13.22 -5.16 -38.73
CA PHE A 571 13.25 -6.57 -39.09
C PHE A 571 11.88 -7.17 -38.80
N ASP A 572 11.29 -7.90 -39.74
CA ASP A 572 10.08 -8.70 -39.49
C ASP A 572 8.91 -7.83 -38.98
N CYS A 573 8.61 -6.74 -39.67
CA CYS A 573 7.63 -5.77 -39.20
C CYS A 573 6.47 -5.60 -40.18
N ILE A 574 5.31 -5.27 -39.64
CA ILE A 574 4.16 -4.82 -40.42
C ILE A 574 3.92 -3.35 -40.12
N VAL A 575 4.02 -2.50 -41.13
CA VAL A 575 3.91 -1.04 -40.98
C VAL A 575 2.92 -0.49 -41.99
N GLN A 576 1.84 0.12 -41.50
CA GLN A 576 0.88 0.77 -42.39
C GLN A 576 1.55 1.85 -43.23
N ASP A 577 1.19 1.90 -44.51
CA ASP A 577 1.70 2.88 -45.48
C ASP A 577 3.22 2.81 -45.66
N TRP A 578 3.79 1.60 -45.50
CA TRP A 578 5.21 1.34 -45.75
C TRP A 578 5.63 1.74 -47.17
N ASP A 579 6.56 2.68 -47.27
CA ASP A 579 7.01 3.30 -48.52
C ASP A 579 8.49 3.05 -48.83
N MET A 580 9.16 2.21 -48.02
CA MET A 580 10.60 1.94 -48.07
C MET A 580 11.48 3.18 -47.81
N SER A 581 10.95 4.23 -47.17
CA SER A 581 11.73 5.40 -46.75
C SER A 581 12.78 5.10 -45.69
N HIS A 582 12.64 3.97 -44.99
CA HIS A 582 13.59 3.47 -43.98
C HIS A 582 14.17 2.12 -44.40
N ALA A 583 15.38 1.81 -43.95
CA ALA A 583 15.97 0.49 -44.19
C ALA A 583 15.22 -0.57 -43.37
N GLY A 584 14.83 -1.67 -44.03
CA GLY A 584 14.15 -2.78 -43.37
C GLY A 584 14.33 -4.09 -44.11
N ILE A 585 14.33 -5.20 -43.36
CA ILE A 585 14.36 -6.57 -43.88
C ILE A 585 13.05 -7.25 -43.51
N ARG A 586 12.37 -7.86 -44.50
CA ARG A 586 11.05 -8.49 -44.33
C ARG A 586 10.05 -7.55 -43.64
N VAL A 587 9.92 -6.33 -44.18
CA VAL A 587 8.92 -5.36 -43.76
C VAL A 587 7.82 -5.28 -44.83
N THR A 588 6.56 -5.40 -44.41
CA THR A 588 5.39 -5.29 -45.32
C THR A 588 4.41 -4.20 -44.86
N GLY A 589 3.62 -3.69 -45.81
CA GLY A 589 2.49 -2.81 -45.57
C GLY A 589 1.13 -3.50 -45.66
N ASP A 590 1.11 -4.84 -45.72
CA ASP A 590 -0.12 -5.62 -45.75
C ASP A 590 -0.90 -5.49 -44.42
N ASP A 591 -2.23 -5.51 -44.51
CA ASP A 591 -3.09 -5.35 -43.34
C ASP A 591 -2.91 -6.52 -42.36
N PRO A 592 -2.48 -6.28 -41.10
CA PRO A 592 -2.30 -7.31 -40.08
C PRO A 592 -3.64 -7.92 -39.59
N LEU A 593 -4.79 -7.48 -40.09
CA LEU A 593 -6.12 -8.00 -39.76
C LEU A 593 -6.40 -8.00 -38.25
N LEU A 594 -6.04 -6.91 -37.58
CA LEU A 594 -6.28 -6.76 -36.14
C LEU A 594 -7.79 -6.72 -35.83
N THR A 595 -8.21 -7.51 -34.85
CA THR A 595 -9.58 -7.50 -34.32
C THR A 595 -9.89 -6.13 -33.68
N ASN A 596 -11.18 -5.79 -33.55
CA ASN A 596 -11.64 -4.61 -32.84
C ASN A 596 -11.19 -3.23 -33.40
N ALA A 597 -10.74 -3.13 -34.65
CA ALA A 597 -10.28 -1.89 -35.30
C ALA A 597 -11.28 -0.71 -35.35
N THR A 598 -12.58 -0.93 -35.04
CA THR A 598 -13.65 0.08 -35.22
C THR A 598 -14.61 0.24 -34.04
N THR A 599 -14.49 -0.56 -32.98
CA THR A 599 -15.51 -0.64 -31.92
C THR A 599 -14.92 -0.49 -30.52
N PHE A 600 -14.16 0.57 -30.28
CA PHE A 600 -13.90 0.99 -28.90
C PHE A 600 -14.99 1.98 -28.44
N ARG A 601 -16.00 1.50 -27.70
CA ARG A 601 -16.97 2.41 -27.05
C ARG A 601 -16.37 2.91 -25.74
N ILE A 602 -16.22 4.23 -25.63
CA ILE A 602 -15.77 4.96 -24.42
C ILE A 602 -16.63 4.62 -23.17
N ALA A 603 -17.79 3.98 -23.36
CA ALA A 603 -18.78 3.65 -22.33
C ALA A 603 -18.58 2.29 -21.63
N GLU A 604 -17.71 1.40 -22.11
CA GLU A 604 -17.44 0.13 -21.41
C GLU A 604 -16.54 0.41 -20.19
N PRO A 605 -16.98 0.13 -18.96
CA PRO A 605 -16.24 0.44 -17.74
C PRO A 605 -15.05 -0.51 -17.47
N VAL A 606 -14.89 -1.56 -18.27
CA VAL A 606 -13.90 -2.63 -18.05
C VAL A 606 -13.17 -2.91 -19.35
N VAL A 607 -11.83 -2.83 -19.32
CA VAL A 607 -10.99 -3.40 -20.38
C VAL A 607 -10.78 -4.85 -20.03
N THR A 608 -11.67 -5.70 -20.52
CA THR A 608 -11.38 -7.12 -20.60
C THR A 608 -10.39 -7.35 -21.74
N THR A 609 -9.62 -8.45 -21.67
CA THR A 609 -8.76 -8.93 -22.77
C THR A 609 -9.52 -9.04 -24.10
N SER A 610 -10.86 -9.17 -24.06
CA SER A 610 -11.72 -9.22 -25.25
C SER A 610 -11.83 -7.91 -26.06
N THR A 611 -11.23 -6.80 -25.59
CA THR A 611 -11.23 -5.50 -26.29
C THR A 611 -9.89 -5.13 -26.91
N ASP A 612 -8.86 -5.96 -26.70
CA ASP A 612 -7.55 -5.75 -27.30
C ASP A 612 -7.57 -6.11 -28.80
N PRO A 613 -6.72 -5.48 -29.63
CA PRO A 613 -6.62 -5.75 -31.05
C PRO A 613 -5.73 -6.97 -31.33
N THR A 614 -6.29 -8.17 -31.23
CA THR A 614 -5.62 -9.46 -31.49
C THR A 614 -5.57 -9.80 -32.99
N LEU A 615 -4.83 -10.82 -33.39
CA LEU A 615 -4.76 -11.27 -34.79
C LEU A 615 -6.02 -12.03 -35.22
N SER A 616 -6.54 -11.74 -36.42
CA SER A 616 -7.60 -12.55 -37.06
C SER A 616 -6.98 -13.63 -37.95
N SER A 617 -7.73 -14.72 -38.17
CA SER A 617 -7.33 -15.79 -39.10
C SER A 617 -7.00 -15.23 -40.49
N GLY A 618 -5.89 -15.70 -41.07
CA GLY A 618 -5.37 -15.24 -42.36
C GLY A 618 -4.58 -13.93 -42.30
N SER A 619 -4.25 -13.45 -41.10
CA SER A 619 -3.36 -12.31 -40.92
C SER A 619 -1.97 -12.59 -41.49
N PRO A 620 -1.35 -11.63 -42.19
CA PRO A 620 0.05 -11.72 -42.63
C PRO A 620 1.06 -11.69 -41.48
N ALA A 621 0.62 -11.51 -40.24
CA ALA A 621 1.47 -11.58 -39.06
C ALA A 621 1.70 -13.01 -38.55
N ILE A 622 0.81 -13.94 -38.91
CA ILE A 622 0.77 -15.31 -38.37
C ILE A 622 1.95 -16.14 -38.91
N ASP A 623 2.70 -16.78 -38.03
CA ASP A 623 3.90 -17.57 -38.31
C ASP A 623 4.95 -16.85 -39.17
N GLN A 624 4.96 -15.51 -39.18
CA GLN A 624 5.87 -14.71 -40.02
C GLN A 624 6.99 -13.99 -39.26
N GLY A 625 7.03 -14.11 -37.93
CA GLY A 625 8.09 -13.53 -37.12
C GLY A 625 9.41 -14.31 -37.21
N ASP A 626 10.42 -13.78 -36.53
CA ASP A 626 11.72 -14.44 -36.39
C ASP A 626 12.01 -14.71 -34.91
N ASN A 627 12.06 -16.00 -34.56
CA ASN A 627 12.27 -16.49 -33.19
C ASN A 627 13.59 -15.98 -32.60
N THR A 628 14.59 -15.63 -33.41
CA THR A 628 15.89 -15.15 -32.93
C THR A 628 15.86 -13.75 -32.35
N TRP A 629 14.80 -12.98 -32.61
CA TRP A 629 14.59 -11.67 -31.99
C TRP A 629 13.93 -11.75 -30.63
N LEU A 630 13.25 -12.86 -30.30
CA LEU A 630 12.66 -13.01 -28.98
C LEU A 630 13.76 -12.94 -27.93
N PRO A 631 13.62 -12.05 -26.95
CA PRO A 631 14.70 -11.88 -26.02
C PRO A 631 14.49 -12.85 -24.83
N ALA A 632 15.56 -13.10 -24.06
CA ALA A 632 15.48 -14.06 -22.95
C ALA A 632 14.44 -13.63 -21.90
N ASP A 633 13.79 -14.63 -21.26
CA ASP A 633 12.82 -14.45 -20.18
C ASP A 633 13.49 -14.14 -18.82
N ILE A 634 14.22 -13.04 -18.80
CA ILE A 634 14.99 -12.60 -17.62
C ILE A 634 14.12 -12.30 -16.38
N TYR A 635 12.79 -12.28 -16.53
CA TYR A 635 11.84 -11.99 -15.47
C TYR A 635 10.96 -13.19 -15.08
N ASP A 636 11.22 -14.39 -15.64
CA ASP A 636 10.50 -15.63 -15.31
C ASP A 636 8.97 -15.44 -15.42
N ILE A 637 8.51 -15.02 -16.61
CA ILE A 637 7.15 -14.55 -16.84
C ILE A 637 6.11 -15.68 -16.69
N ASP A 638 6.48 -16.92 -16.99
CA ASP A 638 5.64 -18.10 -16.77
C ASP A 638 5.92 -18.82 -15.44
N ASN A 639 6.92 -18.36 -14.69
CA ASN A 639 7.27 -18.81 -13.35
C ASN A 639 7.67 -20.30 -13.29
N ASP A 640 8.40 -20.76 -14.30
CA ASP A 640 8.96 -22.11 -14.38
C ASP A 640 10.43 -22.19 -13.88
N GLY A 641 11.07 -21.03 -13.71
CA GLY A 641 12.44 -20.87 -13.21
C GLY A 641 13.54 -20.84 -14.28
N ASP A 642 13.23 -21.01 -15.57
CA ASP A 642 14.19 -20.87 -16.67
C ASP A 642 14.22 -19.43 -17.21
N THR A 643 15.10 -18.61 -16.64
CA THR A 643 15.26 -17.22 -17.10
C THR A 643 16.07 -17.04 -18.39
N SER A 644 16.53 -18.15 -18.99
CA SER A 644 17.43 -18.14 -20.15
C SER A 644 16.73 -18.49 -21.46
N GLU A 645 15.54 -19.05 -21.39
CA GLU A 645 14.75 -19.38 -22.57
C GLU A 645 14.20 -18.11 -23.26
N PRO A 646 13.85 -18.19 -24.56
CA PRO A 646 13.14 -17.12 -25.24
C PRO A 646 11.79 -16.85 -24.58
N LEU A 647 11.39 -15.58 -24.47
CA LEU A 647 10.14 -15.13 -23.86
C LEU A 647 8.92 -16.04 -24.18
N PRO A 648 8.42 -16.85 -23.23
CA PRO A 648 7.57 -18.01 -23.52
C PRO A 648 6.09 -17.66 -23.72
N LEU A 649 5.63 -16.56 -23.14
CA LEU A 649 4.22 -16.16 -23.15
C LEU A 649 3.98 -14.83 -23.85
N ASP A 650 2.90 -14.73 -24.62
CA ASP A 650 2.37 -13.51 -25.24
C ASP A 650 1.74 -12.55 -24.23
N VAL A 651 1.26 -11.39 -24.69
CA VAL A 651 0.69 -10.35 -23.80
C VAL A 651 -0.63 -10.75 -23.11
N HIS A 652 -1.28 -11.84 -23.54
CA HIS A 652 -2.45 -12.45 -22.89
C HIS A 652 -2.07 -13.71 -22.09
N SER A 653 -0.77 -13.87 -21.83
CA SER A 653 -0.22 -15.01 -21.10
C SER A 653 -0.51 -16.35 -21.80
N GLN A 654 -0.72 -16.36 -23.13
CA GLN A 654 -0.78 -17.57 -23.95
C GLN A 654 0.60 -17.94 -24.45
N SER A 655 0.81 -19.19 -24.86
CA SER A 655 2.11 -19.60 -25.41
C SER A 655 2.44 -18.82 -26.69
N ARG A 656 3.70 -18.40 -26.80
CA ARG A 656 4.29 -17.72 -27.98
C ARG A 656 4.70 -18.59 -29.14
N PHE A 657 4.64 -19.89 -28.95
CA PHE A 657 5.23 -20.85 -29.86
C PHE A 657 4.12 -21.76 -30.35
N VAL A 658 3.18 -21.19 -31.11
CA VAL A 658 1.96 -21.86 -31.59
C VAL A 658 1.82 -21.73 -33.10
N ASP A 659 2.14 -22.81 -33.79
CA ASP A 659 2.07 -22.94 -35.25
C ASP A 659 0.62 -22.91 -35.76
N ASP A 660 0.32 -22.09 -36.79
CA ASP A 660 -0.89 -22.25 -37.61
C ASP A 660 -0.60 -23.17 -38.81
N PRO A 661 -1.11 -24.41 -38.82
CA PRO A 661 -0.78 -25.39 -39.86
C PRO A 661 -1.28 -25.01 -41.26
N LEU A 662 -2.07 -23.93 -41.38
CA LEU A 662 -2.55 -23.38 -42.65
C LEU A 662 -1.66 -22.26 -43.20
N THR A 663 -0.74 -21.73 -42.41
CA THR A 663 0.13 -20.62 -42.77
C THR A 663 1.56 -21.14 -43.03
N PRO A 664 2.16 -20.88 -44.21
CA PRO A 664 3.50 -21.35 -44.49
C PRO A 664 4.59 -20.56 -43.75
N ASP A 665 5.53 -21.28 -43.15
CA ASP A 665 6.69 -20.70 -42.49
C ASP A 665 7.68 -20.00 -43.45
N PRO A 666 8.33 -18.92 -43.00
CA PRO A 666 9.46 -18.31 -43.69
C PRO A 666 10.59 -19.30 -43.96
N THR A 667 11.24 -19.18 -45.11
CA THR A 667 12.35 -20.07 -45.47
C THR A 667 13.52 -19.93 -44.49
N GLY A 668 13.83 -21.01 -43.77
CA GLY A 668 14.97 -21.08 -42.84
C GLY A 668 14.64 -20.77 -41.39
N SER A 669 13.37 -20.55 -41.04
CA SER A 669 12.91 -20.50 -39.65
C SER A 669 12.91 -21.89 -39.00
N VAL A 670 12.81 -21.91 -37.67
CA VAL A 670 12.68 -23.14 -36.87
C VAL A 670 11.28 -23.13 -36.24
N PRO A 671 10.33 -23.94 -36.74
CA PRO A 671 8.97 -23.99 -36.18
C PRO A 671 8.93 -24.55 -34.75
N PRO A 672 7.91 -24.20 -33.95
CA PRO A 672 6.83 -23.25 -34.25
C PRO A 672 7.38 -21.82 -34.39
N VAL A 673 6.92 -21.09 -35.41
CA VAL A 673 7.37 -19.73 -35.71
C VAL A 673 6.49 -18.74 -34.95
N VAL A 674 7.09 -17.73 -34.33
CA VAL A 674 6.33 -16.73 -33.57
C VAL A 674 5.61 -15.76 -34.48
N ASP A 675 4.51 -15.21 -34.01
CA ASP A 675 3.79 -14.16 -34.73
C ASP A 675 4.47 -12.79 -34.63
N ILE A 676 4.23 -11.96 -35.63
CA ILE A 676 4.61 -10.54 -35.60
C ILE A 676 3.63 -9.78 -34.70
N GLY A 677 4.14 -9.15 -33.64
CA GLY A 677 3.38 -8.35 -32.70
C GLY A 677 3.40 -8.90 -31.27
N SER A 678 2.52 -8.36 -30.42
CA SER A 678 2.42 -8.74 -29.00
C SER A 678 1.52 -9.95 -28.74
N PHE A 679 0.87 -10.49 -29.76
CA PHE A 679 -0.10 -11.58 -29.66
C PHE A 679 0.36 -12.77 -30.48
N GLU A 680 0.08 -13.97 -29.97
CA GLU A 680 0.16 -15.20 -30.74
C GLU A 680 -1.26 -15.63 -31.16
N PHE A 681 -1.44 -15.96 -32.43
CA PHE A 681 -2.69 -16.49 -32.95
C PHE A 681 -2.93 -17.91 -32.44
N GLN A 682 -4.10 -18.13 -31.85
CA GLN A 682 -4.47 -19.43 -31.29
C GLN A 682 -5.52 -20.11 -32.20
N PRO A 683 -5.15 -21.08 -33.07
CA PRO A 683 -6.09 -21.74 -33.96
C PRO A 683 -7.06 -22.69 -33.21
N GLY A 684 -8.36 -22.38 -33.16
CA GLY A 684 -9.42 -23.32 -32.69
C GLY A 684 -9.49 -23.56 -31.16
N GLU A 685 -9.94 -24.74 -30.72
CA GLU A 685 -10.20 -25.12 -29.29
C GLU A 685 -8.98 -25.05 -28.34
N PHE A 686 -7.82 -24.55 -28.80
CA PHE A 686 -6.66 -24.24 -27.96
C PHE A 686 -6.83 -22.96 -27.15
N ALA A 687 -7.79 -22.10 -27.47
CA ALA A 687 -8.10 -20.85 -26.74
C ALA A 687 -8.49 -21.02 -25.25
N ASN A 688 -8.53 -22.26 -24.71
CA ASN A 688 -8.99 -22.53 -23.34
C ASN A 688 -8.24 -23.66 -22.61
N GLN A 689 -7.19 -24.28 -23.17
CA GLN A 689 -6.62 -25.51 -22.58
C GLN A 689 -5.28 -25.32 -21.85
N ASN A 690 -4.59 -24.20 -22.03
CA ASN A 690 -3.29 -23.96 -21.37
C ASN A 690 -3.43 -23.17 -20.04
N ALA A 691 -4.64 -22.72 -19.69
CA ALA A 691 -4.92 -21.89 -18.51
C ALA A 691 -4.87 -22.62 -17.14
N ARG A 692 -4.17 -23.76 -17.02
CA ARG A 692 -3.93 -24.42 -15.72
C ARG A 692 -2.49 -24.17 -15.28
N GLY A 693 -2.25 -22.96 -14.78
CA GLY A 693 -0.94 -22.48 -14.31
C GLY A 693 -0.61 -21.06 -14.75
N VAL A 694 -1.32 -20.55 -15.76
CA VAL A 694 -1.10 -19.21 -16.34
C VAL A 694 -1.49 -18.11 -15.35
N ARG A 695 -0.58 -17.15 -15.17
CA ARG A 695 -0.78 -15.95 -14.37
C ARG A 695 -1.96 -15.15 -14.92
N LEU A 696 -2.94 -14.83 -14.06
CA LEU A 696 -4.07 -13.98 -14.48
C LEU A 696 -3.56 -12.60 -14.91
N ASP A 697 -4.14 -12.06 -15.99
CA ASP A 697 -3.95 -10.65 -16.40
C ASP A 697 -4.05 -9.75 -15.15
N PRO A 698 -3.08 -8.85 -14.87
CA PRO A 698 -3.11 -7.96 -13.70
C PRO A 698 -4.45 -7.25 -13.52
N ALA A 699 -5.14 -6.90 -14.60
CA ALA A 699 -6.49 -6.32 -14.52
C ALA A 699 -7.55 -7.34 -14.06
N GLN A 700 -7.50 -8.58 -14.55
CA GLN A 700 -8.41 -9.65 -14.13
C GLN A 700 -8.11 -10.10 -12.70
N TRP A 701 -6.84 -10.20 -12.33
CA TRP A 701 -6.38 -10.50 -10.98
C TRP A 701 -6.85 -9.42 -10.00
N ALA A 702 -6.58 -8.14 -10.28
CA ALA A 702 -7.02 -7.03 -9.44
C ALA A 702 -8.54 -7.01 -9.26
N MET A 703 -9.30 -7.32 -10.31
CA MET A 703 -10.76 -7.44 -10.23
C MET A 703 -11.22 -8.64 -9.40
N HIS A 704 -10.50 -9.76 -9.46
CA HIS A 704 -10.77 -10.94 -8.64
C HIS A 704 -10.50 -10.67 -7.16
N VAL A 705 -9.38 -10.01 -6.85
CA VAL A 705 -8.99 -9.61 -5.49
C VAL A 705 -9.99 -8.60 -4.92
N LEU A 706 -10.23 -7.49 -5.64
CA LEU A 706 -11.22 -6.48 -5.22
C LEU A 706 -12.62 -7.08 -5.03
N TYR A 707 -13.02 -8.06 -5.85
CA TYR A 707 -14.32 -8.73 -5.71
C TYR A 707 -14.37 -9.70 -4.51
N ASN A 708 -13.31 -10.46 -4.27
CA ASN A 708 -13.27 -11.44 -3.20
C ASN A 708 -13.08 -10.79 -1.83
N ASP A 709 -12.26 -9.74 -1.73
CA ASP A 709 -12.05 -9.00 -0.48
C ASP A 709 -13.32 -8.27 -0.07
N LEU A 710 -13.97 -7.57 -1.01
CA LEU A 710 -15.30 -6.97 -0.79
C LEU A 710 -16.34 -8.02 -0.36
N ARG A 711 -16.23 -9.25 -0.87
CA ARG A 711 -17.12 -10.36 -0.50
C ARG A 711 -16.75 -10.95 0.87
N ALA A 712 -15.48 -10.93 1.28
CA ALA A 712 -15.04 -11.40 2.58
C ALA A 712 -15.46 -10.41 3.69
N ASP A 713 -15.31 -9.10 3.48
CA ASP A 713 -15.75 -8.04 4.39
C ASP A 713 -17.26 -8.04 4.60
N LEU A 714 -18.05 -8.20 3.52
CA LEU A 714 -19.51 -8.35 3.59
C LEU A 714 -19.96 -9.56 4.43
N ASN A 715 -19.12 -10.58 4.58
CA ASN A 715 -19.45 -11.80 5.30
C ASN A 715 -18.94 -11.83 6.75
N HIS A 716 -17.93 -11.02 7.12
CA HIS A 716 -17.35 -11.05 8.47
C HIS A 716 -17.91 -9.98 9.42
N ASP A 717 -18.13 -8.73 9.01
CA ASP A 717 -18.29 -7.64 10.01
C ASP A 717 -19.69 -6.98 10.11
N LYS A 718 -20.63 -7.24 9.19
CA LYS A 718 -22.00 -6.65 9.15
C LYS A 718 -22.09 -5.12 9.30
N ARG A 719 -20.97 -4.40 9.36
CA ARG A 719 -20.86 -2.96 9.24
C ARG A 719 -20.46 -2.70 7.78
N ILE A 720 -21.25 -1.88 7.11
CA ILE A 720 -20.89 -1.38 5.78
C ILE A 720 -20.15 -0.07 6.07
N ASP A 721 -18.83 -0.11 5.96
CA ASP A 721 -17.97 1.04 6.10
C ASP A 721 -18.02 1.88 4.81
N ALA A 722 -17.62 3.15 4.88
CA ALA A 722 -17.53 4.01 3.71
C ALA A 722 -16.61 3.43 2.61
N VAL A 723 -15.69 2.54 2.98
CA VAL A 723 -14.75 1.80 2.12
C VAL A 723 -15.47 0.84 1.17
N ASP A 724 -16.35 -0.03 1.68
CA ASP A 724 -17.22 -0.90 0.87
C ASP A 724 -18.12 -0.08 -0.06
N GLY A 725 -18.65 1.03 0.48
CA GLY A 725 -19.43 1.99 -0.28
C GLY A 725 -18.64 2.70 -1.37
N MET A 726 -17.32 2.91 -1.21
CA MET A 726 -16.45 3.57 -2.18
C MET A 726 -15.90 2.63 -3.24
N ILE A 727 -15.57 1.38 -2.90
CA ILE A 727 -15.20 0.34 -3.87
C ILE A 727 -16.42 -0.01 -4.72
N LEU A 728 -17.60 -0.17 -4.10
CA LEU A 728 -18.86 -0.33 -4.81
C LEU A 728 -19.25 0.94 -5.60
N ARG A 729 -18.97 2.16 -5.11
CA ARG A 729 -19.16 3.40 -5.90
C ARG A 729 -18.14 3.55 -7.02
N ALA A 730 -16.89 3.12 -6.90
CA ALA A 730 -15.95 3.06 -8.00
C ALA A 730 -16.43 2.07 -9.07
N PHE A 731 -17.05 0.96 -8.63
CA PHE A 731 -17.77 0.01 -9.48
C PHE A 731 -19.07 0.59 -10.10
N LEU A 732 -19.82 1.44 -9.38
CA LEU A 732 -21.16 1.93 -9.75
C LEU A 732 -21.18 3.35 -10.37
N LEU A 733 -20.15 4.19 -10.20
CA LEU A 733 -20.13 5.60 -10.65
C LEU A 733 -19.99 5.79 -12.16
N LYS A 734 -19.85 4.71 -12.94
CA LYS A 734 -20.07 4.75 -14.41
C LYS A 734 -21.50 4.34 -14.83
N GLY A 735 -22.40 4.05 -13.88
CA GLY A 735 -23.82 3.83 -14.14
C GLY A 735 -24.69 5.09 -14.07
N SER A 736 -24.17 6.24 -13.61
CA SER A 736 -25.00 7.43 -13.33
C SER A 736 -24.39 8.78 -13.75
N MET A 737 -23.67 8.84 -14.87
CA MET A 737 -23.59 10.07 -15.66
C MET A 737 -24.15 9.77 -17.05
N GLN A 738 -25.47 9.97 -17.16
CA GLN A 738 -26.19 10.10 -18.44
C GLN A 738 -25.73 11.34 -19.19
#